data_AF-A0A968ZA76-F1
#
_entry.id   AF-A0A968ZA76-F1
#
_cell.length_a   1.000
_cell.length_b   1.000
_cell.length_c   1.000
_cell.angle_alpha   90.00
_cell.angle_beta   90.00
_cell.angle_gamma   90.00
#
_symmetry.space_group_name_H-M   'P 1'
#
loop_
_entity.id
_entity.type
_entity.pdbx_description
1 polymer ?
#
loop_
_entity_poly.entity_id
_entity_poly.type
_entity_poly.pdbx_seq_one_letter_code
_entity_poly.pdbx_strand_id
1 'polypeptide(L)'
;MNAEIPGWEAQHQFSKLGELELDNNQADKALTSFPDSILGQALNYHLSTYLEGKGIEQNIAFLVTGWVAWDTYKQIEQLLSYERENVLQSLSLTISAAQEIRKVQKYASIESYLIENISPTPKEPILIERWKVIGEDFTIPEIYVSLEAQLLDSNKLKENKAIVNLENWVKEQLNKPEKNRQVMFIQAGPGRGKSVFCKMFANWVREHLHPIWTPILIRLRDIDTFEPNIENTLRAAVRENFTNCDDWLSDRKTRYLFILDGFDELRFEGRTAKGIEDFLQQVGNYQAQTGCRHRFIVTGRESALHGIENRIPTNLNRLEIALMDDELQNQWLEKWSRLFGQDKAEEFQKFIEAVNCPVRVYELAREPLLLYLLAAMHRDNILTIEMFDDANDAQAKIIIYQETLDWVLTKQRPEKLNQELTEFDTEDLRLILTEAGLCITQSGKEWTSIKTIEERLKSEKSAREMLEKAKQNLGENPLRNALAAFYLRPAKATESTEGAVEFIHKSFGEFLCAQKITENLKKWVRLDSESRRDRFIIDDDKLSEEIYDLLSYGGLTPEIVEYLMALLDSEKQFNYLKLFERLEYFYQDWCRGKFINGSPNNLPLNQMQKFRTANILLDLRQVDIYAGLNVMILLLELYRYFHNNDEFRDKIIFYPCGKVGSNNFDNQLLLRIIGYSNSVTVGIFSETVGNFLLGASLEGVYLAGVHLAGASLDRANLSQANLKGAYLSEANLELANLKSANLSGANLSEASLAFADLEDANLQGANLSKASLVYADLKDANLQGVYLEDASISEANLLRANLEGANLQGANLQGANLSGASLEDANLQGANLEGAYLGRTSFDNEVYLEGANFKGANLTKVTLSGAYLEGANFTRANLEGACFLRFDLSEAKLDEAYLDEAYLEGINIKSIDLD
;
A
#
# COMPACT_ATOMS: atom_id res chain seq x y z
N MET A 1 21.95 42.96 29.86
CA MET A 1 22.08 44.39 29.57
C MET A 1 20.76 45.06 29.96
N ASN A 2 20.81 45.91 30.99
CA ASN A 2 19.69 46.76 31.40
C ASN A 2 19.40 47.79 30.32
N ALA A 3 18.22 47.73 29.72
CA ALA A 3 17.65 48.83 28.94
C ALA A 3 16.20 49.02 29.39
N GLU A 4 16.01 49.99 30.30
CA GLU A 4 14.70 50.55 30.61
C GLU A 4 14.15 51.25 29.36
N ILE A 5 13.38 50.53 28.55
CA ILE A 5 12.55 51.14 27.50
C ILE A 5 11.32 51.71 28.19
N PRO A 6 10.85 52.96 28.03
CA PRO A 6 9.78 53.54 28.86
C PRO A 6 8.36 53.23 28.37
N GLY A 7 7.34 53.34 29.23
CA GLY A 7 5.96 52.87 28.98
C GLY A 7 5.20 53.56 27.83
N TRP A 8 5.74 54.66 27.31
CA TRP A 8 5.16 55.39 26.19
C TRP A 8 5.18 54.60 24.86
N GLU A 9 6.10 53.64 24.67
CA GLU A 9 6.15 52.84 23.44
C GLU A 9 4.94 51.90 23.30
N ALA A 10 4.51 51.26 24.39
CA ALA A 10 3.30 50.44 24.40
C ALA A 10 2.06 51.32 24.15
N GLN A 11 1.97 52.48 24.84
CA GLN A 11 0.91 53.45 24.61
C GLN A 11 0.88 53.96 23.16
N HIS A 12 2.03 54.23 22.53
CA HIS A 12 2.12 54.69 21.15
C HIS A 12 1.78 53.59 20.13
N GLN A 13 2.11 52.33 20.40
CA GLN A 13 1.73 51.21 19.53
C GLN A 13 0.22 50.94 19.58
N PHE A 14 -0.38 50.97 20.78
CA PHE A 14 -1.80 50.69 20.97
C PHE A 14 -2.71 51.91 20.78
N SER A 15 -2.20 53.16 20.84
CA SER A 15 -2.99 54.36 20.53
C SER A 15 -3.49 54.38 19.09
N LYS A 16 -2.75 53.73 18.18
CA LYS A 16 -3.13 53.55 16.77
C LYS A 16 -4.41 52.71 16.58
N LEU A 17 -4.79 51.90 17.58
CA LEU A 17 -6.08 51.20 17.56
C LEU A 17 -7.28 52.16 17.71
N GLY A 18 -7.08 53.29 18.39
CA GLY A 18 -8.12 54.31 18.56
C GLY A 18 -8.37 55.16 17.31
N GLU A 19 -7.51 55.05 16.30
CA GLU A 19 -7.61 55.77 15.01
C GLU A 19 -8.36 54.96 13.93
N LEU A 20 -8.75 53.71 14.24
CA LEU A 20 -9.50 52.83 13.35
C LEU A 20 -11.00 53.19 13.31
N GLU A 21 -11.43 53.85 12.23
CA GLU A 21 -12.86 54.04 11.95
C GLU A 21 -13.46 52.72 11.40
N LEU A 22 -14.35 52.11 12.18
CA LEU A 22 -15.07 50.90 11.78
C LEU A 22 -16.45 51.27 11.23
N ASP A 23 -16.79 50.78 10.05
CA ASP A 23 -18.17 50.84 9.56
C ASP A 23 -19.09 49.89 10.37
N ASN A 24 -20.42 50.03 10.23
CA ASN A 24 -21.38 49.22 10.98
C ASN A 24 -21.21 47.70 10.79
N ASN A 25 -20.78 47.24 9.61
CA ASN A 25 -20.54 45.81 9.35
C ASN A 25 -19.23 45.33 9.99
N GLN A 26 -18.19 46.17 9.99
CA GLN A 26 -16.92 45.89 10.63
C GLN A 26 -17.04 45.89 12.16
N ALA A 27 -17.86 46.79 12.72
CA ALA A 27 -18.21 46.83 14.13
C ALA A 27 -19.01 45.58 14.55
N ASP A 28 -20.01 45.19 13.75
CA ASP A 28 -20.79 43.96 14.00
C ASP A 28 -19.92 42.70 13.89
N LYS A 29 -18.97 42.67 12.94
CA LYS A 29 -17.98 41.59 12.81
C LYS A 29 -17.00 41.54 13.98
N ALA A 30 -16.60 42.68 14.55
CA ALA A 30 -15.78 42.75 15.76
C ALA A 30 -16.52 42.24 17.00
N LEU A 31 -17.83 42.49 17.10
CA LEU A 31 -18.68 42.01 18.19
C LEU A 31 -19.02 40.51 18.07
N THR A 32 -19.21 40.01 16.86
CA THR A 32 -19.59 38.61 16.61
C THR A 32 -18.40 37.66 16.47
N SER A 33 -17.25 38.15 16.00
CA SER A 33 -16.07 37.34 15.67
C SER A 33 -14.78 38.18 15.77
N PHE A 34 -14.45 38.63 16.98
CA PHE A 34 -13.31 39.53 17.25
C PHE A 34 -11.98 39.13 16.57
N PRO A 35 -11.51 37.85 16.62
CA PRO A 35 -10.25 37.46 15.98
C PRO A 35 -10.19 37.67 14.46
N ASP A 36 -11.34 37.60 13.79
CA ASP A 36 -11.46 37.74 12.34
C ASP A 36 -11.86 39.17 11.91
N SER A 37 -11.92 40.09 12.87
CA SER A 37 -12.26 41.50 12.64
C SER A 37 -11.01 42.33 12.36
N ILE A 38 -11.20 43.47 11.69
CA ILE A 38 -10.11 44.43 11.44
C ILE A 38 -9.50 44.90 12.76
N LEU A 39 -10.33 45.07 13.79
CA LEU A 39 -9.89 45.46 15.12
C LEU A 39 -9.02 44.37 15.79
N GLY A 40 -9.41 43.10 15.67
CA GLY A 40 -8.62 41.97 16.19
C GLY A 40 -7.30 41.76 15.43
N GLN A 41 -7.30 41.95 14.11
CA GLN A 41 -6.09 41.91 13.29
C GLN A 41 -5.12 43.03 13.66
N ALA A 42 -5.62 44.25 13.84
CA ALA A 42 -4.82 45.38 14.27
C ALA A 42 -4.26 45.16 15.69
N LEU A 43 -5.08 44.64 16.62
CA LEU A 43 -4.63 44.30 17.97
C LEU A 43 -3.49 43.28 17.92
N ASN A 44 -3.66 42.20 17.15
CA ASN A 44 -2.65 41.16 17.01
C ASN A 44 -1.36 41.69 16.39
N TYR A 45 -1.45 42.54 15.36
CA TYR A 45 -0.29 43.14 14.73
C TYR A 45 0.52 43.99 15.72
N HIS A 46 -0.15 44.89 16.44
CA HIS A 46 0.53 45.77 17.41
C HIS A 46 1.06 45.00 18.61
N LEU A 47 0.32 44.00 19.10
CA LEU A 47 0.75 43.15 20.20
C LEU A 47 1.91 42.22 19.80
N SER A 48 1.91 41.65 18.59
CA SER A 48 3.04 40.84 18.07
C SER A 48 4.29 41.69 17.94
N THR A 49 4.17 42.87 17.32
CA THR A 49 5.28 43.83 17.18
C THR A 49 5.86 44.23 18.53
N TYR A 50 5.00 44.42 19.54
CA TYR A 50 5.43 44.72 20.90
C TYR A 50 6.17 43.54 21.56
N LEU A 51 5.65 42.32 21.44
CA LEU A 51 6.26 41.11 22.03
C LEU A 51 7.60 40.78 21.37
N GLU A 52 7.68 40.86 20.04
CA GLU A 52 8.92 40.70 19.27
C GLU A 52 9.96 41.75 19.66
N GLY A 53 9.54 43.02 19.82
CA GLY A 53 10.39 44.10 20.34
C GLY A 53 10.91 43.88 21.76
N LYS A 54 10.37 42.92 22.51
CA LYS A 54 10.83 42.49 23.84
C LYS A 54 11.68 41.21 23.81
N GLY A 55 12.03 40.71 22.64
CA GLY A 55 12.88 39.53 22.46
C GLY A 55 12.13 38.20 22.55
N ILE A 56 10.80 38.19 22.44
CA ILE A 56 10.00 36.97 22.34
C ILE A 56 10.05 36.48 20.89
N GLU A 57 10.30 35.18 20.69
CA GLU A 57 10.32 34.58 19.36
C GLU A 57 8.97 34.74 18.66
N GLN A 58 9.02 34.98 17.35
CA GLN A 58 7.84 35.28 16.52
C GLN A 58 6.73 34.23 16.63
N ASN A 59 7.09 32.94 16.74
CA ASN A 59 6.13 31.84 16.89
C ASN A 59 5.35 31.91 18.22
N ILE A 60 6.03 32.30 19.30
CA ILE A 60 5.42 32.45 20.63
C ILE A 60 4.57 33.72 20.67
N ALA A 61 5.07 34.82 20.09
CA ALA A 61 4.31 36.06 19.95
C ALA A 61 2.99 35.85 19.18
N PHE A 62 3.02 35.04 18.12
CA PHE A 62 1.84 34.65 17.36
C PHE A 62 0.84 33.83 18.20
N LEU A 63 1.29 32.87 19.01
CA LEU A 63 0.41 32.09 19.90
C LEU A 63 -0.25 32.98 20.97
N VAL A 64 0.54 33.83 21.62
CA VAL A 64 0.04 34.74 22.67
C VAL A 64 -0.96 35.74 22.10
N THR A 65 -0.66 36.34 20.95
CA THR A 65 -1.60 37.26 20.27
C THR A 65 -2.86 36.55 19.83
N GLY A 66 -2.74 35.32 19.32
CA GLY A 66 -3.86 34.43 19.06
C GLY A 66 -4.73 34.21 20.31
N TRP A 67 -4.15 33.78 21.43
CA TRP A 67 -4.89 33.59 22.68
C TRP A 67 -5.58 34.88 23.13
N VAL A 68 -4.87 36.00 23.12
CA VAL A 68 -5.46 37.30 23.47
C VAL A 68 -6.64 37.60 22.54
N ALA A 69 -6.51 37.43 21.22
CA ALA A 69 -7.59 37.65 20.25
C ALA A 69 -8.82 36.77 20.51
N TRP A 70 -8.62 35.48 20.76
CA TRP A 70 -9.69 34.51 20.99
C TRP A 70 -10.35 34.67 22.35
N ASP A 71 -9.63 35.18 23.36
CA ASP A 71 -10.13 35.48 24.72
C ASP A 71 -10.38 36.99 24.98
N THR A 72 -10.33 37.85 23.94
CA THR A 72 -10.33 39.32 24.10
C THR A 72 -11.59 39.84 24.80
N TYR A 73 -12.73 39.18 24.62
CA TYR A 73 -13.98 39.54 25.28
C TYR A 73 -13.98 39.35 26.81
N LYS A 74 -13.00 38.60 27.35
CA LYS A 74 -12.84 38.30 28.78
C LYS A 74 -11.60 38.92 29.43
N GLN A 75 -10.52 39.15 28.68
CA GLN A 75 -9.20 39.47 29.26
C GLN A 75 -8.77 40.94 29.17
N ILE A 76 -9.46 41.80 28.40
CA ILE A 76 -9.07 43.21 28.27
C ILE A 76 -9.03 43.93 29.65
N GLU A 77 -9.86 43.54 30.60
CA GLU A 77 -9.90 44.18 31.93
C GLU A 77 -8.72 43.81 32.86
N GLN A 78 -8.10 42.64 32.67
CA GLN A 78 -7.05 42.14 33.57
C GLN A 78 -5.63 42.31 33.01
N LEU A 79 -5.46 42.38 31.69
CA LEU A 79 -4.15 42.57 31.06
C LEU A 79 -3.64 44.02 31.12
N LEU A 80 -4.53 45.00 31.30
CA LEU A 80 -4.18 46.43 31.35
C LEU A 80 -3.69 46.91 32.72
N SER A 81 -3.59 46.04 33.73
CA SER A 81 -3.34 46.44 35.13
C SER A 81 -2.01 46.00 35.74
N TYR A 82 -1.08 45.38 34.99
CA TYR A 82 0.18 44.86 35.58
C TYR A 82 1.46 45.51 35.03
N GLU A 83 2.33 45.94 35.96
CA GLU A 83 3.64 46.51 35.67
C GLU A 83 4.76 45.45 35.47
N ARG A 84 5.42 45.62 34.32
CA ARG A 84 6.82 45.34 33.90
C ARG A 84 7.69 44.18 34.38
N GLU A 85 7.67 43.68 35.60
CA GLU A 85 8.81 42.87 36.07
C GLU A 85 8.67 41.35 36.02
N ASN A 86 7.56 40.78 35.53
CA ASN A 86 7.45 39.32 35.50
C ASN A 86 6.71 38.71 34.29
N VAL A 87 6.79 39.32 33.11
CA VAL A 87 6.04 38.87 31.92
C VAL A 87 6.39 37.43 31.50
N LEU A 88 7.65 36.99 31.61
CA LEU A 88 8.05 35.62 31.23
C LEU A 88 7.57 34.53 32.20
N GLN A 89 7.68 34.76 33.51
CA GLN A 89 7.20 33.84 34.54
C GLN A 89 5.66 33.85 34.64
N SER A 90 5.06 35.02 34.44
CA SER A 90 3.61 35.19 34.41
C SER A 90 2.98 34.64 33.13
N LEU A 91 3.62 34.67 31.95
CA LEU A 91 3.10 34.00 30.74
C LEU A 91 3.00 32.48 30.94
N SER A 92 4.00 31.85 31.60
CA SER A 92 3.89 30.42 31.98
C SER A 92 2.78 30.16 33.01
N LEU A 93 2.56 31.08 33.97
CA LEU A 93 1.45 31.00 34.92
C LEU A 93 0.09 31.32 34.27
N THR A 94 0.03 32.13 33.23
CA THR A 94 -1.21 32.51 32.53
C THR A 94 -1.68 31.40 31.61
N ILE A 95 -0.77 30.61 31.04
CA ILE A 95 -1.11 29.34 30.35
C ILE A 95 -1.82 28.39 31.34
N SER A 96 -1.30 28.28 32.57
CA SER A 96 -1.89 27.44 33.62
C SER A 96 -3.17 28.06 34.24
N ALA A 97 -3.25 29.38 34.35
CA ALA A 97 -4.39 30.09 34.94
C ALA A 97 -5.56 30.27 33.96
N ALA A 98 -5.30 30.41 32.66
CA ALA A 98 -6.32 30.39 31.62
C ALA A 98 -7.03 29.02 31.54
N GLN A 99 -6.31 27.94 31.85
CA GLN A 99 -6.88 26.59 32.02
C GLN A 99 -7.74 26.47 33.30
N GLU A 100 -7.34 27.09 34.43
CA GLU A 100 -8.13 27.04 35.68
C GLU A 100 -9.36 27.98 35.71
N ILE A 101 -9.30 29.14 35.07
CA ILE A 101 -10.35 30.20 35.13
C ILE A 101 -11.57 29.87 34.24
N ARG A 102 -11.50 28.86 33.37
CA ARG A 102 -12.57 28.47 32.42
C ARG A 102 -13.76 27.70 33.01
N LYS A 103 -13.82 27.50 34.33
CA LYS A 103 -14.96 26.88 35.04
C LYS A 103 -16.29 27.69 35.03
N VAL A 104 -16.52 28.57 34.07
CA VAL A 104 -17.79 29.31 33.91
C VAL A 104 -18.62 28.68 32.78
N GLN A 105 -19.63 27.91 33.21
CA GLN A 105 -20.82 27.27 32.59
C GLN A 105 -21.06 27.22 31.06
N LYS A 106 -20.51 28.09 30.19
CA LYS A 106 -20.86 28.12 28.75
C LYS A 106 -20.06 27.16 27.85
N TYR A 107 -18.84 26.77 28.25
CA TYR A 107 -17.95 25.87 27.48
C TYR A 107 -17.38 24.70 28.32
N ALA A 108 -17.98 24.42 29.48
CA ALA A 108 -17.52 23.36 30.38
C ALA A 108 -17.56 21.96 29.73
N SER A 109 -18.47 21.73 28.78
CA SER A 109 -18.58 20.48 28.02
C SER A 109 -17.39 20.24 27.08
N ILE A 110 -16.76 21.30 26.53
CA ILE A 110 -15.53 21.17 25.75
C ILE A 110 -14.39 20.70 26.66
N GLU A 111 -14.22 21.31 27.82
CA GLU A 111 -13.17 20.92 28.78
C GLU A 111 -13.36 19.49 29.30
N SER A 112 -14.60 19.08 29.61
CA SER A 112 -14.91 17.69 29.95
C SER A 112 -14.54 16.73 28.82
N TYR A 113 -14.90 17.05 27.58
CA TYR A 113 -14.53 16.24 26.42
C TYR A 113 -13.02 16.12 26.25
N LEU A 114 -12.28 17.22 26.39
CA LEU A 114 -10.82 17.23 26.28
C LEU A 114 -10.15 16.38 27.38
N ILE A 115 -10.68 16.39 28.60
CA ILE A 115 -10.17 15.58 29.71
C ILE A 115 -10.50 14.10 29.54
N GLU A 116 -11.72 13.75 29.11
CA GLU A 116 -12.16 12.36 29.08
C GLU A 116 -11.77 11.62 27.80
N ASN A 117 -11.71 12.32 26.65
CA ASN A 117 -11.48 11.70 25.35
C ASN A 117 -10.10 11.97 24.75
N ILE A 118 -9.42 13.06 25.15
CA ILE A 118 -8.15 13.49 24.53
C ILE A 118 -6.96 13.44 25.52
N SER A 119 -7.17 13.59 26.82
CA SER A 119 -6.09 13.52 27.81
C SER A 119 -5.59 12.08 28.03
N PRO A 120 -4.28 11.85 28.17
CA PRO A 120 -3.71 10.54 28.51
C PRO A 120 -3.99 10.11 29.95
N THR A 121 -4.38 11.06 30.82
CA THR A 121 -4.76 10.80 32.22
C THR A 121 -6.21 11.24 32.46
N PRO A 122 -7.20 10.51 31.92
CA PRO A 122 -8.61 10.82 32.14
C PRO A 122 -8.99 10.61 33.61
N LYS A 123 -10.03 11.31 34.07
CA LYS A 123 -10.51 11.21 35.46
C LYS A 123 -11.10 9.84 35.79
N GLU A 124 -11.74 9.19 34.82
CA GLU A 124 -12.31 7.86 34.99
C GLU A 124 -11.24 6.78 34.77
N PRO A 125 -10.96 5.91 35.76
CA PRO A 125 -9.91 4.90 35.64
C PRO A 125 -10.09 3.93 34.46
N ILE A 126 -11.33 3.61 34.10
CA ILE A 126 -11.66 2.71 32.98
C ILE A 126 -11.20 3.30 31.64
N LEU A 127 -11.11 4.62 31.52
CA LEU A 127 -10.69 5.30 30.29
C LEU A 127 -9.15 5.30 30.12
N ILE A 128 -8.39 5.08 31.19
CA ILE A 128 -6.91 4.98 31.15
C ILE A 128 -6.48 3.79 30.29
N GLU A 129 -7.26 2.70 30.29
CA GLU A 129 -7.01 1.52 29.45
C GLU A 129 -6.99 1.85 27.94
N ARG A 130 -7.59 2.97 27.50
CA ARG A 130 -7.55 3.42 26.09
C ARG A 130 -6.18 3.97 25.67
N TRP A 131 -5.33 4.27 26.66
CA TRP A 131 -4.00 4.84 26.51
C TRP A 131 -2.89 3.84 26.83
N LYS A 132 -3.20 2.65 27.35
CA LYS A 132 -2.22 1.59 27.56
C LYS A 132 -1.83 0.91 26.26
N VAL A 133 -0.58 0.45 26.20
CA VAL A 133 -0.11 -0.40 25.11
C VAL A 133 -0.43 -1.84 25.48
N ILE A 134 -1.47 -2.42 24.88
CA ILE A 134 -1.66 -3.88 24.81
C ILE A 134 -1.53 -4.58 26.18
N GLY A 135 -2.32 -4.16 27.18
CA GLY A 135 -2.33 -4.81 28.50
C GLY A 135 -1.06 -4.62 29.33
N GLU A 136 -0.10 -3.81 28.88
CA GLU A 136 1.05 -3.40 29.66
C GLU A 136 0.68 -2.32 30.69
N ASP A 137 1.54 -2.16 31.68
CA ASP A 137 1.35 -1.19 32.77
C ASP A 137 1.71 0.26 32.38
N PHE A 138 2.27 0.46 31.18
CA PHE A 138 2.67 1.77 30.67
C PHE A 138 1.73 2.28 29.54
N THR A 139 1.81 3.58 29.28
CA THR A 139 0.95 4.32 28.37
C THR A 139 1.65 4.68 27.06
N ILE A 140 0.87 4.90 26.00
CA ILE A 140 1.33 5.28 24.66
C ILE A 140 2.33 6.45 24.68
N PRO A 141 2.10 7.56 25.42
CA PRO A 141 3.05 8.68 25.45
C PRO A 141 4.46 8.32 25.94
N GLU A 142 4.58 7.31 26.81
CA GLU A 142 5.86 6.90 27.39
C GLU A 142 6.77 6.23 26.37
N ILE A 143 6.20 5.54 25.37
CA ILE A 143 6.95 4.83 24.32
C ILE A 143 6.89 5.52 22.93
N TYR A 144 5.96 6.46 22.72
CA TYR A 144 5.73 7.07 21.41
C TYR A 144 6.94 7.83 20.85
N VAL A 145 7.24 7.66 19.56
CA VAL A 145 8.25 8.42 18.82
C VAL A 145 7.58 9.15 17.65
N SER A 146 8.07 10.35 17.31
CA SER A 146 7.52 11.17 16.24
C SER A 146 7.73 10.51 14.89
N LEU A 147 6.65 10.36 14.10
CA LEU A 147 6.69 9.59 12.86
C LEU A 147 7.25 10.42 11.70
N GLU A 148 7.83 9.73 10.71
CA GLU A 148 8.26 10.30 9.44
C GLU A 148 7.29 9.97 8.31
N ALA A 149 7.22 10.84 7.30
CA ALA A 149 6.34 10.68 6.16
C ALA A 149 6.95 11.19 4.85
N GLN A 150 6.53 10.60 3.74
CA GLN A 150 6.88 11.00 2.39
C GLN A 150 5.71 11.74 1.73
N LEU A 151 6.00 12.84 1.02
CA LEU A 151 5.01 13.61 0.28
C LEU A 151 4.67 12.94 -1.05
N LEU A 152 3.38 12.73 -1.32
CA LEU A 152 2.90 12.15 -2.58
C LEU A 152 2.38 13.25 -3.50
N ASP A 153 2.74 13.22 -4.79
CA ASP A 153 2.21 14.18 -5.75
C ASP A 153 0.78 13.83 -6.18
N SER A 154 0.01 14.84 -6.61
CA SER A 154 -1.39 14.67 -6.96
C SER A 154 -1.61 13.98 -8.32
N ASN A 155 -0.56 13.61 -9.07
CA ASN A 155 -0.73 13.14 -10.45
C ASN A 155 0.36 12.22 -11.07
N LYS A 156 1.21 11.49 -10.33
CA LYS A 156 2.10 10.46 -10.93
C LYS A 156 2.74 9.53 -9.89
N LEU A 157 3.11 8.33 -10.36
CA LEU A 157 3.88 7.30 -9.67
C LEU A 157 5.12 7.87 -8.96
N LYS A 158 5.43 7.26 -7.80
CA LYS A 158 6.51 7.52 -6.84
C LYS A 158 7.77 8.18 -7.42
N GLU A 159 7.78 9.51 -7.57
CA GLU A 159 9.03 10.26 -7.62
C GLU A 159 9.55 10.43 -6.19
N ASN A 160 10.80 10.02 -5.95
CA ASN A 160 11.48 10.11 -4.65
C ASN A 160 11.54 11.56 -4.12
N LYS A 161 10.53 11.95 -3.34
CA LYS A 161 10.52 13.21 -2.57
C LYS A 161 11.13 13.04 -1.18
N ALA A 162 11.59 14.16 -0.64
CA ALA A 162 12.20 14.27 0.68
C ALA A 162 11.27 13.77 1.80
N ILE A 163 11.84 12.96 2.70
CA ILE A 163 11.21 12.52 3.95
C ILE A 163 11.07 13.73 4.88
N VAL A 164 9.92 13.87 5.52
CA VAL A 164 9.62 14.94 6.48
C VAL A 164 9.09 14.37 7.78
N ASN A 165 9.39 15.04 8.90
CA ASN A 165 8.74 14.71 10.16
C ASN A 165 7.24 15.06 10.09
N LEU A 166 6.38 14.07 10.31
CA LEU A 166 4.94 14.15 10.10
C LEU A 166 4.29 15.23 10.99
N GLU A 167 4.64 15.24 12.28
CA GLU A 167 4.08 16.22 13.21
C GLU A 167 4.47 17.65 12.86
N ASN A 168 5.76 17.89 12.57
CA ASN A 168 6.25 19.21 12.21
C ASN A 168 5.58 19.71 10.93
N TRP A 169 5.42 18.82 9.94
CA TRP A 169 4.72 19.14 8.71
C TRP A 169 3.27 19.55 8.98
N VAL A 170 2.52 18.79 9.78
CA VAL A 170 1.11 19.14 10.12
C VAL A 170 1.06 20.46 10.90
N LYS A 171 1.99 20.68 11.85
CA LYS A 171 2.11 21.95 12.59
C LYS A 171 2.33 23.13 11.65
N GLU A 172 3.22 23.00 10.67
CA GLU A 172 3.43 24.04 9.65
C GLU A 172 2.21 24.30 8.79
N GLN A 173 1.48 23.24 8.38
CA GLN A 173 0.28 23.41 7.58
C GLN A 173 -0.78 24.21 8.34
N LEU A 174 -0.92 24.01 9.65
CA LEU A 174 -1.89 24.73 10.50
C LEU A 174 -1.58 26.23 10.60
N ASN A 175 -0.33 26.64 10.48
CA ASN A 175 0.11 28.03 10.63
C ASN A 175 0.03 28.85 9.33
N LYS A 176 -0.13 28.21 8.16
CA LYS A 176 -0.10 28.87 6.83
C LYS A 176 -1.52 29.21 6.32
N PRO A 177 -1.92 30.49 6.22
CA PRO A 177 -3.27 30.88 5.80
C PRO A 177 -3.65 30.39 4.39
N GLU A 178 -2.70 30.38 3.46
CA GLU A 178 -2.89 29.90 2.08
C GLU A 178 -3.21 28.40 2.00
N LYS A 179 -2.92 27.65 3.05
CA LYS A 179 -3.17 26.20 3.16
C LYS A 179 -4.49 25.85 3.82
N ASN A 180 -5.25 26.84 4.31
CA ASN A 180 -6.53 26.62 5.02
C ASN A 180 -7.64 25.97 4.15
N ARG A 181 -7.47 25.90 2.83
CA ARG A 181 -8.43 25.24 1.93
C ARG A 181 -8.06 23.78 1.59
N GLN A 182 -6.93 23.31 2.10
CA GLN A 182 -6.44 21.96 1.85
C GLN A 182 -6.85 21.00 2.97
N VAL A 183 -7.23 19.78 2.58
CA VAL A 183 -7.46 18.65 3.49
C VAL A 183 -6.17 17.85 3.59
N MET A 184 -5.74 17.54 4.82
CA MET A 184 -4.55 16.72 5.05
C MET A 184 -4.97 15.24 5.07
N PHE A 185 -4.45 14.44 4.14
CA PHE A 185 -4.71 13.01 4.07
C PHE A 185 -3.43 12.22 4.36
N ILE A 186 -3.41 11.51 5.48
CA ILE A 186 -2.27 10.74 5.95
C ILE A 186 -2.57 9.26 5.72
N GLN A 187 -1.86 8.66 4.76
CA GLN A 187 -1.96 7.24 4.44
C GLN A 187 -0.81 6.44 5.04
N ALA A 188 -1.06 5.18 5.37
CA ALA A 188 -0.02 4.23 5.74
C ALA A 188 -0.54 2.80 5.71
N GLY A 189 0.37 1.83 5.69
CA GLY A 189 0.06 0.43 5.99
C GLY A 189 -0.50 0.22 7.41
N PRO A 190 -1.03 -0.98 7.72
CA PRO A 190 -1.39 -1.37 9.08
C PRO A 190 -0.18 -1.30 10.01
N GLY A 191 -0.38 -1.13 11.32
CA GLY A 191 0.73 -1.11 12.29
C GLY A 191 1.66 0.12 12.29
N ARG A 192 1.60 0.98 11.25
CA ARG A 192 2.43 2.20 11.09
C ARG A 192 2.13 3.36 12.05
N GLY A 193 1.17 3.21 12.95
CA GLY A 193 0.91 4.20 14.00
C GLY A 193 -0.06 5.34 13.63
N LYS A 194 -0.86 5.24 12.56
CA LYS A 194 -1.87 6.25 12.16
C LYS A 194 -2.77 6.70 13.32
N SER A 195 -3.43 5.75 13.98
CA SER A 195 -4.34 6.04 15.11
C SER A 195 -3.60 6.55 16.35
N VAL A 196 -2.37 6.08 16.57
CA VAL A 196 -1.52 6.57 17.67
C VAL A 196 -1.14 8.02 17.42
N PHE A 197 -0.74 8.37 16.19
CA PHE A 197 -0.50 9.73 15.76
C PHE A 197 -1.75 10.61 15.98
N CYS A 198 -2.93 10.18 15.55
CA CYS A 198 -4.18 10.93 15.77
C CYS A 198 -4.39 11.28 17.25
N LYS A 199 -4.20 10.30 18.15
CA LYS A 199 -4.33 10.50 19.61
C LYS A 199 -3.27 11.45 20.16
N MET A 200 -2.00 11.21 19.83
CA MET A 200 -0.88 12.01 20.32
C MET A 200 -0.96 13.45 19.83
N PHE A 201 -1.30 13.64 18.55
CA PHE A 201 -1.47 14.96 17.96
C PHE A 201 -2.68 15.68 18.54
N ALA A 202 -3.81 15.01 18.74
CA ALA A 202 -4.95 15.60 19.43
C ALA A 202 -4.60 16.08 20.86
N ASN A 203 -3.84 15.28 21.61
CA ASN A 203 -3.35 15.68 22.93
C ASN A 203 -2.39 16.88 22.86
N TRP A 204 -1.49 16.91 21.87
CA TRP A 204 -0.59 18.04 21.68
C TRP A 204 -1.36 19.34 21.37
N VAL A 205 -2.38 19.27 20.49
CA VAL A 205 -3.25 20.40 20.16
C VAL A 205 -4.01 20.88 21.40
N ARG A 206 -4.51 19.96 22.24
CA ARG A 206 -5.16 20.27 23.53
C ARG A 206 -4.23 21.06 24.45
N GLU A 207 -2.95 20.70 24.52
CA GLU A 207 -1.98 21.33 25.43
C GLU A 207 -1.43 22.66 24.92
N HIS A 208 -1.21 22.80 23.61
CA HIS A 208 -0.41 23.90 23.05
C HIS A 208 -1.20 24.86 22.16
N LEU A 209 -2.23 24.38 21.45
CA LEU A 209 -2.97 25.18 20.46
C LEU A 209 -4.39 25.53 20.89
N HIS A 210 -5.00 24.80 21.80
CA HIS A 210 -6.29 25.16 22.35
C HIS A 210 -6.18 26.49 23.14
N PRO A 211 -7.04 27.51 22.92
CA PRO A 211 -8.31 27.51 22.17
C PRO A 211 -8.23 27.92 20.69
N ILE A 212 -7.05 28.26 20.16
CA ILE A 212 -6.88 28.64 18.74
C ILE A 212 -7.38 27.51 17.84
N TRP A 213 -7.10 26.27 18.22
CA TRP A 213 -7.67 25.05 17.64
C TRP A 213 -8.16 24.12 18.76
N THR A 214 -9.43 23.73 18.70
CA THR A 214 -10.00 22.72 19.59
C THR A 214 -10.00 21.38 18.87
N PRO A 215 -9.25 20.36 19.34
CA PRO A 215 -9.17 19.08 18.68
C PRO A 215 -10.46 18.27 18.91
N ILE A 216 -11.00 17.70 17.85
CA ILE A 216 -12.07 16.71 17.91
C ILE A 216 -11.58 15.45 17.22
N LEU A 217 -11.37 14.39 18.00
CA LEU A 217 -10.97 13.08 17.50
C LEU A 217 -12.22 12.25 17.23
N ILE A 218 -12.44 11.89 15.97
CA ILE A 218 -13.54 11.04 15.53
C ILE A 218 -12.95 9.81 14.88
N ARG A 219 -13.26 8.63 15.41
CA ARG A 219 -12.97 7.38 14.73
C ARG A 219 -14.09 7.10 13.76
N LEU A 220 -13.77 7.05 12.47
CA LEU A 220 -14.76 6.90 11.41
C LEU A 220 -15.52 5.57 11.50
N ARG A 221 -14.88 4.53 12.06
CA ARG A 221 -15.52 3.24 12.36
C ARG A 221 -16.69 3.31 13.35
N ASP A 222 -16.76 4.36 14.18
CA ASP A 222 -17.78 4.53 15.23
C ASP A 222 -19.02 5.29 14.70
N ILE A 223 -19.05 5.68 13.42
CA ILE A 223 -20.16 6.39 12.79
C ILE A 223 -21.13 5.37 12.18
N ASP A 224 -22.33 5.27 12.74
CA ASP A 224 -23.34 4.29 12.33
C ASP A 224 -24.16 4.73 11.10
N THR A 225 -24.37 6.04 10.92
CA THR A 225 -25.22 6.59 9.84
C THR A 225 -24.56 7.80 9.18
N PHE A 226 -24.32 7.70 7.87
CA PHE A 226 -23.82 8.82 7.06
C PHE A 226 -24.97 9.65 6.52
N GLU A 227 -24.94 10.93 6.88
CA GLU A 227 -25.93 11.89 6.43
C GLU A 227 -25.49 12.50 5.08
N PRO A 228 -26.42 13.07 4.28
CA PRO A 228 -26.11 13.68 2.99
C PRO A 228 -25.15 14.88 3.05
N ASN A 229 -24.90 15.40 4.27
CA ASN A 229 -24.04 16.53 4.53
C ASN A 229 -23.07 16.17 5.68
N ILE A 230 -21.78 16.40 5.46
CA ILE A 230 -20.71 16.16 6.43
C ILE A 230 -20.99 16.82 7.78
N GLU A 231 -21.62 17.99 7.76
CA GLU A 231 -22.05 18.69 8.96
C GLU A 231 -22.97 17.84 9.85
N ASN A 232 -23.98 17.21 9.26
CA ASN A 232 -24.92 16.36 10.01
C ASN A 232 -24.22 15.08 10.49
N THR A 233 -23.32 14.53 9.67
CA THR A 233 -22.49 13.39 10.04
C THR A 233 -21.60 13.70 11.25
N LEU A 234 -20.96 14.88 11.30
CA LEU A 234 -20.15 15.32 12.45
C LEU A 234 -21.00 15.52 13.71
N ARG A 235 -22.24 16.02 13.56
CA ARG A 235 -23.20 16.15 14.68
C ARG A 235 -23.64 14.80 15.22
N ALA A 236 -23.86 13.81 14.35
CA ALA A 236 -24.16 12.45 14.77
C ALA A 236 -22.97 11.77 15.46
N ALA A 237 -21.75 12.05 14.97
CA ALA A 237 -20.53 11.46 15.50
C ALA A 237 -20.14 12.00 16.88
N VAL A 238 -20.34 13.30 17.14
CA VAL A 238 -20.04 13.94 18.42
C VAL A 238 -21.30 14.03 19.28
N ARG A 239 -21.40 13.15 20.28
CA ARG A 239 -22.59 13.04 21.16
C ARG A 239 -22.72 14.17 22.20
N GLU A 240 -21.67 14.98 22.36
CA GLU A 240 -21.62 16.11 23.29
C GLU A 240 -22.15 17.38 22.63
N ASN A 241 -22.99 18.14 23.32
CA ASN A 241 -23.39 19.46 22.85
C ASN A 241 -22.48 20.53 23.50
N PHE A 242 -21.58 21.09 22.70
CA PHE A 242 -20.56 22.03 23.18
C PHE A 242 -21.07 23.44 23.49
N THR A 243 -22.34 23.74 23.13
CA THR A 243 -22.95 25.06 23.30
C THR A 243 -24.36 24.95 23.89
N ASN A 244 -24.70 25.86 24.83
CA ASN A 244 -26.02 25.89 25.49
C ASN A 244 -27.09 26.73 24.76
N CYS A 245 -26.76 27.40 23.64
CA CYS A 245 -27.68 28.37 23.00
C CYS A 245 -27.74 28.36 21.45
N ASP A 246 -26.70 27.91 20.74
CA ASP A 246 -26.64 27.87 19.26
C ASP A 246 -26.06 26.52 18.78
N ASP A 247 -26.18 26.19 17.49
CA ASP A 247 -25.54 25.01 16.88
C ASP A 247 -24.01 25.11 16.96
N TRP A 248 -23.37 24.15 17.65
CA TRP A 248 -21.96 24.25 18.05
C TRP A 248 -20.97 24.32 16.87
N LEU A 249 -21.31 23.71 15.73
CA LEU A 249 -20.52 23.79 14.50
C LEU A 249 -20.62 25.17 13.81
N SER A 250 -21.69 25.92 14.10
CA SER A 250 -21.90 27.26 13.55
C SER A 250 -21.33 28.38 14.45
N ASP A 251 -20.83 28.05 15.64
CA ASP A 251 -20.28 29.02 16.59
C ASP A 251 -19.04 29.71 16.01
N ARG A 252 -19.18 31.02 15.78
CA ARG A 252 -18.11 31.87 15.26
C ARG A 252 -16.96 32.09 16.26
N LYS A 253 -17.12 31.65 17.51
CA LYS A 253 -16.14 31.87 18.58
C LYS A 253 -15.17 30.70 18.77
N THR A 254 -15.39 29.57 18.10
CA THR A 254 -14.57 28.37 18.26
C THR A 254 -14.10 27.84 16.91
N ARG A 255 -12.82 27.40 16.82
CA ARG A 255 -12.29 26.70 15.65
C ARG A 255 -11.99 25.25 16.01
N TYR A 256 -12.60 24.32 15.28
CA TYR A 256 -12.35 22.89 15.46
C TYR A 256 -11.33 22.36 14.46
N LEU A 257 -10.45 21.50 14.96
CA LEU A 257 -9.59 20.62 14.17
C LEU A 257 -10.17 19.21 14.25
N PHE A 258 -10.82 18.77 13.18
CA PHE A 258 -11.39 17.43 13.06
C PHE A 258 -10.31 16.45 12.64
N ILE A 259 -9.98 15.52 13.53
CA ILE A 259 -9.06 14.41 13.29
C ILE A 259 -9.93 13.18 13.06
N LEU A 260 -10.08 12.81 11.79
CA LEU A 260 -10.90 11.72 11.31
C LEU A 260 -10.00 10.49 11.13
N ASP A 261 -10.06 9.58 12.09
CA ASP A 261 -9.20 8.40 12.14
C ASP A 261 -9.88 7.17 11.47
N GLY A 262 -9.21 6.56 10.49
CA GLY A 262 -9.62 5.29 9.87
C GLY A 262 -10.60 5.42 8.70
N PHE A 263 -10.22 6.13 7.64
CA PHE A 263 -11.02 6.27 6.42
C PHE A 263 -11.33 4.94 5.72
N ASP A 264 -10.40 4.00 5.76
CA ASP A 264 -10.57 2.61 5.30
C ASP A 264 -11.63 1.83 6.11
N GLU A 265 -11.98 2.31 7.31
CA GLU A 265 -12.84 1.61 8.27
C GLU A 265 -14.30 2.13 8.24
N LEU A 266 -14.64 2.93 7.23
CA LEU A 266 -15.99 3.49 7.05
C LEU A 266 -17.03 2.38 6.80
N ARG A 267 -18.02 2.27 7.69
CA ARG A 267 -19.14 1.32 7.58
C ARG A 267 -20.28 1.95 6.78
N PHE A 268 -20.41 1.60 5.50
CA PHE A 268 -21.60 1.97 4.72
C PHE A 268 -22.64 0.84 4.74
N GLU A 269 -23.79 1.10 5.37
CA GLU A 269 -24.95 0.22 5.25
C GLU A 269 -25.41 0.13 3.79
N GLY A 270 -25.29 -1.05 3.18
CA GLY A 270 -26.11 -1.46 2.04
C GLY A 270 -25.98 -0.68 0.73
N ARG A 271 -24.94 0.13 0.47
CA ARG A 271 -24.68 0.71 -0.86
C ARG A 271 -23.19 0.78 -1.23
N THR A 272 -22.96 0.55 -2.52
CA THR A 272 -21.72 0.50 -3.34
C THR A 272 -20.62 1.54 -3.06
N ALA A 273 -19.42 1.30 -3.63
CA ALA A 273 -18.22 2.17 -3.68
C ALA A 273 -18.46 3.70 -3.73
N LYS A 274 -19.58 4.11 -4.31
CA LYS A 274 -20.13 5.47 -4.32
C LYS A 274 -20.19 6.18 -2.95
N GLY A 275 -20.41 5.47 -1.84
CA GLY A 275 -20.50 6.10 -0.50
C GLY A 275 -19.16 6.63 0.03
N ILE A 276 -18.08 5.89 -0.22
CA ILE A 276 -16.71 6.27 0.15
C ILE A 276 -16.26 7.48 -0.67
N GLU A 277 -16.58 7.47 -1.98
CA GLU A 277 -16.40 8.61 -2.89
C GLU A 277 -17.11 9.87 -2.35
N ASP A 278 -18.40 9.74 -2.01
CA ASP A 278 -19.22 10.86 -1.55
C ASP A 278 -18.68 11.48 -0.26
N PHE A 279 -18.15 10.68 0.68
CA PHE A 279 -17.60 11.20 1.94
C PHE A 279 -16.37 12.08 1.75
N LEU A 280 -15.35 11.60 1.02
CA LEU A 280 -14.15 12.41 0.75
C LEU A 280 -14.49 13.67 -0.03
N GLN A 281 -15.42 13.56 -0.98
CA GLN A 281 -15.89 14.71 -1.73
C GLN A 281 -16.60 15.72 -0.82
N GLN A 282 -17.43 15.28 0.12
CA GLN A 282 -18.08 16.16 1.09
C GLN A 282 -17.06 16.88 1.98
N VAL A 283 -16.05 16.17 2.51
CA VAL A 283 -14.97 16.78 3.33
C VAL A 283 -14.16 17.78 2.50
N GLY A 284 -13.75 17.40 1.29
CA GLY A 284 -13.00 18.27 0.38
C GLY A 284 -13.78 19.52 0.00
N ASN A 285 -15.07 19.37 -0.35
CA ASN A 285 -15.96 20.47 -0.66
C ASN A 285 -16.15 21.42 0.53
N TYR A 286 -16.35 20.87 1.74
CA TYR A 286 -16.53 21.68 2.95
C TYR A 286 -15.29 22.50 3.28
N GLN A 287 -14.08 21.93 3.16
CA GLN A 287 -12.82 22.64 3.37
C GLN A 287 -12.59 23.72 2.29
N ALA A 288 -13.07 23.50 1.06
CA ALA A 288 -12.92 24.44 -0.04
C ALA A 288 -13.88 25.64 0.03
N GLN A 289 -14.95 25.56 0.82
CA GLN A 289 -15.96 26.63 0.95
C GLN A 289 -15.34 27.93 1.48
N THR A 290 -15.74 29.06 0.88
CA THR A 290 -15.30 30.39 1.29
C THR A 290 -15.85 30.72 2.67
N GLY A 291 -14.96 30.88 3.66
CA GLY A 291 -15.33 31.19 5.05
C GLY A 291 -15.35 30.00 5.99
N CYS A 292 -14.98 28.79 5.53
CA CYS A 292 -14.75 27.64 6.40
C CYS A 292 -13.63 27.94 7.41
N ARG A 293 -13.89 27.69 8.69
CA ARG A 293 -12.98 27.99 9.82
C ARG A 293 -12.38 26.74 10.45
N HIS A 294 -12.93 25.57 10.13
CA HIS A 294 -12.51 24.29 10.66
C HIS A 294 -11.50 23.63 9.73
N ARG A 295 -10.71 22.71 10.27
CA ARG A 295 -9.73 21.95 9.48
C ARG A 295 -9.89 20.46 9.67
N PHE A 296 -9.59 19.71 8.62
CA PHE A 296 -9.68 18.26 8.59
C PHE A 296 -8.30 17.62 8.41
N ILE A 297 -8.01 16.65 9.28
CA ILE A 297 -6.98 15.63 9.11
C ILE A 297 -7.73 14.32 8.93
N VAL A 298 -7.45 13.60 7.85
CA VAL A 298 -8.04 12.29 7.55
C VAL A 298 -6.91 11.28 7.50
N THR A 299 -7.03 10.16 8.21
CA THR A 299 -6.09 9.04 8.09
C THR A 299 -6.73 7.88 7.35
N GLY A 300 -5.95 7.10 6.61
CA GLY A 300 -6.46 5.93 5.89
C GLY A 300 -5.36 4.98 5.40
N ARG A 301 -5.75 3.91 4.68
CA ARG A 301 -4.82 3.07 3.91
C ARG A 301 -4.71 3.56 2.47
N GLU A 302 -3.57 3.28 1.83
CA GLU A 302 -3.36 3.57 0.41
C GLU A 302 -4.41 2.86 -0.47
N SER A 303 -4.69 1.58 -0.17
CA SER A 303 -5.68 0.78 -0.90
C SER A 303 -7.10 1.35 -0.87
N ALA A 304 -7.44 2.18 0.13
CA ALA A 304 -8.77 2.81 0.22
C ALA A 304 -8.99 3.90 -0.85
N LEU A 305 -7.92 4.35 -1.52
CA LEU A 305 -7.99 5.32 -2.62
C LEU A 305 -7.95 4.65 -4.00
N HIS A 306 -7.70 3.34 -4.06
CA HIS A 306 -7.60 2.61 -5.31
C HIS A 306 -8.97 2.53 -6.00
N GLY A 307 -9.03 2.82 -7.30
CA GLY A 307 -10.27 2.85 -8.07
C GLY A 307 -11.05 4.18 -8.03
N ILE A 308 -10.63 5.16 -7.22
CA ILE A 308 -11.21 6.52 -7.18
C ILE A 308 -10.22 7.63 -7.57
N GLU A 309 -9.05 7.26 -8.12
CA GLU A 309 -7.93 8.14 -8.47
C GLU A 309 -8.35 9.35 -9.33
N ASN A 310 -9.23 9.14 -10.31
CA ASN A 310 -9.74 10.19 -11.20
C ASN A 310 -10.78 11.14 -10.55
N ARG A 311 -11.17 10.87 -9.29
CA ARG A 311 -12.24 11.58 -8.58
C ARG A 311 -11.83 12.03 -7.17
N ILE A 312 -10.55 11.94 -6.84
CA ILE A 312 -10.00 12.49 -5.60
C ILE A 312 -10.15 14.03 -5.63
N PRO A 313 -10.60 14.67 -4.53
CA PRO A 313 -10.67 16.13 -4.45
C PRO A 313 -9.30 16.77 -4.72
N THR A 314 -9.26 17.76 -5.60
CA THR A 314 -7.99 18.41 -6.00
C THR A 314 -7.30 19.20 -4.88
N ASN A 315 -8.01 19.45 -3.78
CA ASN A 315 -7.49 20.12 -2.58
C ASN A 315 -7.00 19.14 -1.49
N LEU A 316 -6.85 17.85 -1.81
CA LEU A 316 -6.36 16.83 -0.90
C LEU A 316 -4.83 16.72 -0.97
N ASN A 317 -4.15 16.95 0.16
CA ASN A 317 -2.70 16.89 0.26
C ASN A 317 -2.28 15.59 0.94
N ARG A 318 -1.56 14.73 0.21
CA ARG A 318 -1.30 13.33 0.59
C ARG A 318 0.09 13.13 1.18
N LEU A 319 0.16 12.40 2.28
CA LEU A 319 1.40 11.97 2.93
C LEU A 319 1.32 10.49 3.23
N GLU A 320 2.40 9.77 2.96
CA GLU A 320 2.55 8.38 3.34
C GLU A 320 3.51 8.23 4.52
N ILE A 321 3.09 7.59 5.61
CA ILE A 321 3.98 7.34 6.76
C ILE A 321 5.08 6.35 6.34
N ALA A 322 6.34 6.78 6.48
CA ALA A 322 7.51 5.99 6.12
C ALA A 322 7.77 4.86 7.14
N LEU A 323 8.66 3.93 6.79
CA LEU A 323 9.24 3.01 7.77
C LEU A 323 10.11 3.78 8.75
N MET A 324 10.24 3.30 9.99
CA MET A 324 11.23 3.86 10.91
C MET A 324 12.63 3.66 10.33
N ASP A 325 13.42 4.72 10.34
CA ASP A 325 14.85 4.64 10.08
C ASP A 325 15.60 4.26 11.35
N ASP A 326 16.92 4.18 11.25
CA ASP A 326 17.78 3.76 12.36
C ASP A 326 17.74 4.80 13.51
N GLU A 327 17.59 6.09 13.20
CA GLU A 327 17.51 7.15 14.21
C GLU A 327 16.23 7.02 15.04
N LEU A 328 15.08 6.87 14.38
CA LEU A 328 13.78 6.68 15.04
C LEU A 328 13.73 5.38 15.84
N GLN A 329 14.29 4.29 15.31
CA GLN A 329 14.34 3.02 16.01
C GLN A 329 15.19 3.13 17.29
N ASN A 330 16.32 3.83 17.24
CA ASN A 330 17.14 4.09 18.42
C ASN A 330 16.43 4.96 19.45
N GLN A 331 15.72 6.02 19.03
CA GLN A 331 14.90 6.83 19.94
C GLN A 331 13.81 5.99 20.63
N TRP A 332 13.23 5.02 19.93
CA TRP A 332 12.27 4.09 20.49
C TRP A 332 12.93 3.15 21.52
N LEU A 333 14.10 2.59 21.18
CA LEU A 333 14.87 1.72 22.08
C LEU A 333 15.34 2.45 23.35
N GLU A 334 15.67 3.74 23.26
CA GLU A 334 15.97 4.57 24.43
C GLU A 334 14.77 4.73 25.37
N LYS A 335 13.55 4.81 24.82
CA LYS A 335 12.33 4.86 25.64
C LYS A 335 12.03 3.49 26.25
N TRP A 336 12.23 2.42 25.48
CA TRP A 336 12.11 1.05 25.95
C TRP A 336 13.08 0.73 27.10
N SER A 337 14.34 1.18 26.99
CA SER A 337 15.35 0.99 28.04
C SER A 337 15.02 1.70 29.35
N ARG A 338 14.35 2.87 29.28
CA ARG A 338 13.85 3.57 30.48
C ARG A 338 12.72 2.80 31.18
N LEU A 339 11.90 2.07 30.43
CA LEU A 339 10.78 1.29 30.97
C LEU A 339 11.23 -0.06 31.53
N PHE A 340 12.13 -0.77 30.84
CA PHE A 340 12.47 -2.18 31.16
C PHE A 340 13.94 -2.44 31.52
N GLY A 341 14.78 -1.40 31.52
CA GLY A 341 16.22 -1.48 31.83
C GLY A 341 17.10 -1.50 30.57
N GLN A 342 18.32 -0.98 30.71
CA GLN A 342 19.30 -0.89 29.63
C GLN A 342 19.74 -2.27 29.10
N ASP A 343 19.95 -3.23 30.01
CA ASP A 343 20.39 -4.58 29.66
C ASP A 343 19.45 -5.24 28.64
N LYS A 344 18.14 -5.17 28.86
CA LYS A 344 17.13 -5.77 27.98
C LYS A 344 17.03 -5.09 26.61
N ALA A 345 17.24 -3.79 26.57
CA ALA A 345 17.25 -3.04 25.31
C ALA A 345 18.49 -3.38 24.47
N GLU A 346 19.66 -3.49 25.11
CA GLU A 346 20.90 -3.91 24.45
C GLU A 346 20.84 -5.36 23.95
N GLU A 347 20.23 -6.27 24.73
CA GLU A 347 20.01 -7.65 24.30
C GLU A 347 19.09 -7.72 23.07
N PHE A 348 17.98 -6.96 23.06
CA PHE A 348 17.07 -6.92 21.92
C PHE A 348 17.69 -6.27 20.68
N GLN A 349 18.51 -5.23 20.86
CA GLN A 349 19.25 -4.62 19.77
C GLN A 349 20.25 -5.61 19.15
N LYS A 350 20.99 -6.36 19.98
CA LYS A 350 21.86 -7.44 19.50
C LYS A 350 21.10 -8.54 18.78
N PHE A 351 19.86 -8.83 19.20
CA PHE A 351 18.98 -9.78 18.53
C PHE A 351 18.60 -9.30 17.12
N ILE A 352 18.23 -8.03 16.95
CA ILE A 352 17.88 -7.46 15.64
C ILE A 352 19.10 -7.34 14.72
N GLU A 353 20.26 -6.96 15.27
CA GLU A 353 21.51 -6.71 14.51
C GLU A 353 22.33 -7.98 14.24
N ALA A 354 21.87 -9.13 14.71
CA ALA A 354 22.64 -10.35 14.57
C ALA A 354 22.72 -10.84 13.12
N VAL A 355 23.87 -11.44 12.78
CA VAL A 355 24.15 -12.00 11.47
C VAL A 355 23.16 -13.11 11.08
N ASN A 356 22.65 -13.86 12.05
CA ASN A 356 21.69 -14.95 11.82
C ASN A 356 20.23 -14.46 11.79
N CYS A 357 19.97 -13.16 12.03
CA CYS A 357 18.62 -12.62 11.97
C CYS A 357 18.25 -12.28 10.52
N PRO A 358 17.17 -12.86 9.96
CA PRO A 358 16.80 -12.62 8.57
C PRO A 358 16.44 -11.16 8.32
N VAL A 359 16.80 -10.64 7.14
CA VAL A 359 16.62 -9.21 6.77
C VAL A 359 15.16 -8.80 6.93
N ARG A 360 14.23 -9.72 6.64
CA ARG A 360 12.80 -9.43 6.78
C ARG A 360 12.36 -9.19 8.21
N VAL A 361 13.00 -9.79 9.22
CA VAL A 361 12.72 -9.52 10.64
C VAL A 361 13.14 -8.10 11.01
N TYR A 362 14.32 -7.70 10.54
CA TYR A 362 14.81 -6.33 10.68
C TYR A 362 13.86 -5.31 10.03
N GLU A 363 13.33 -5.61 8.83
CA GLU A 363 12.32 -4.77 8.17
C GLU A 363 11.00 -4.69 8.94
N LEU A 364 10.51 -5.78 9.53
CA LEU A 364 9.32 -5.78 10.39
C LEU A 364 9.54 -4.93 11.65
N ALA A 365 10.76 -4.94 12.20
CA ALA A 365 11.14 -4.12 13.35
C ALA A 365 11.20 -2.61 13.03
N ARG A 366 10.99 -2.21 11.77
CA ARG A 366 10.80 -0.79 11.38
C ARG A 366 9.35 -0.33 11.42
N GLU A 367 8.40 -1.21 11.75
CA GLU A 367 7.00 -0.84 11.99
C GLU A 367 6.73 -0.74 13.51
N PRO A 368 6.16 0.37 14.02
CA PRO A 368 6.02 0.59 15.47
C PRO A 368 5.30 -0.53 16.24
N LEU A 369 4.22 -1.10 15.68
CA LEU A 369 3.47 -2.19 16.32
C LEU A 369 4.28 -3.49 16.39
N LEU A 370 4.95 -3.85 15.28
CA LEU A 370 5.73 -5.08 15.20
C LEU A 370 7.03 -4.97 15.99
N LEU A 371 7.69 -3.81 15.98
CA LEU A 371 8.83 -3.50 16.83
C LEU A 371 8.50 -3.74 18.31
N TYR A 372 7.35 -3.23 18.76
CA TYR A 372 6.87 -3.47 20.12
C TYR A 372 6.64 -4.95 20.40
N LEU A 373 5.95 -5.68 19.52
CA LEU A 373 5.67 -7.11 19.71
C LEU A 373 6.96 -7.94 19.76
N LEU A 374 7.91 -7.69 18.87
CA LEU A 374 9.22 -8.34 18.86
C LEU A 374 9.99 -8.06 20.16
N ALA A 375 10.03 -6.81 20.60
CA ALA A 375 10.70 -6.42 21.83
C ALA A 375 10.05 -7.08 23.07
N ALA A 376 8.73 -7.14 23.11
CA ALA A 376 7.98 -7.77 24.19
C ALA A 376 8.20 -9.30 24.24
N MET A 377 8.18 -9.98 23.09
CA MET A 377 8.44 -11.43 23.01
C MET A 377 9.89 -11.77 23.36
N HIS A 378 10.86 -10.97 22.92
CA HIS A 378 12.26 -11.14 23.29
C HIS A 378 12.48 -10.90 24.79
N ARG A 379 11.91 -9.82 25.35
CA ARG A 379 11.93 -9.52 26.81
C ARG A 379 11.44 -10.70 27.65
N ASP A 380 10.48 -11.46 27.11
CA ASP A 380 9.83 -12.59 27.75
C ASP A 380 10.50 -13.94 27.46
N ASN A 381 11.64 -13.96 26.74
CA ASN A 381 12.39 -15.14 26.31
C ASN A 381 11.59 -16.13 25.45
N ILE A 382 10.62 -15.63 24.69
CA ILE A 382 9.81 -16.43 23.76
C ILE A 382 10.50 -16.49 22.40
N LEU A 383 11.06 -15.37 21.97
CA LEU A 383 11.81 -15.27 20.72
C LEU A 383 13.30 -15.27 21.04
N THR A 384 14.02 -16.27 20.55
CA THR A 384 15.49 -16.34 20.66
C THR A 384 16.12 -16.39 19.28
N ILE A 385 17.40 -16.00 19.21
CA ILE A 385 18.14 -15.96 17.96
C ILE A 385 18.33 -17.34 17.31
N GLU A 386 18.46 -18.37 18.15
CA GLU A 386 18.67 -19.77 17.74
C GLU A 386 17.48 -20.30 16.92
N MET A 387 16.30 -19.70 17.06
CA MET A 387 15.11 -20.06 16.27
C MET A 387 15.26 -19.70 14.79
N PHE A 388 16.21 -18.83 14.43
CA PHE A 388 16.41 -18.34 13.07
C PHE A 388 17.66 -18.89 12.37
N ASP A 389 18.46 -19.74 13.02
CA ASP A 389 19.77 -20.17 12.51
C ASP A 389 19.73 -20.82 11.10
N ASP A 390 18.59 -21.42 10.72
CA ASP A 390 18.36 -22.02 9.39
C ASP A 390 17.11 -21.44 8.68
N ALA A 391 16.52 -20.35 9.19
CA ALA A 391 15.25 -19.83 8.70
C ALA A 391 15.45 -18.84 7.53
N ASN A 392 14.73 -19.05 6.43
CA ASN A 392 14.57 -18.02 5.40
C ASN A 392 13.59 -16.92 5.85
N ASP A 393 13.50 -15.82 5.09
CA ASP A 393 12.66 -14.67 5.43
C ASP A 393 11.17 -15.02 5.67
N ALA A 394 10.62 -15.97 4.90
CA ALA A 394 9.23 -16.41 5.04
C ALA A 394 9.03 -17.27 6.31
N GLN A 395 9.96 -18.19 6.58
CA GLN A 395 9.97 -19.01 7.79
C GLN A 395 10.11 -18.12 9.05
N ALA A 396 10.94 -17.08 8.98
CA ALA A 396 11.12 -16.13 10.07
C ALA A 396 9.83 -15.37 10.41
N LYS A 397 9.08 -14.90 9.40
CA LYS A 397 7.74 -14.31 9.59
C LYS A 397 6.79 -15.29 10.27
N ILE A 398 6.77 -16.55 9.81
CA ILE A 398 5.91 -17.58 10.39
C ILE A 398 6.23 -17.79 11.86
N ILE A 399 7.51 -17.92 12.21
CA ILE A 399 7.94 -18.05 13.61
C ILE A 399 7.41 -16.87 14.42
N ILE A 400 7.63 -15.64 13.95
CA ILE A 400 7.17 -14.43 14.64
C ILE A 400 5.65 -14.44 14.86
N TYR A 401 4.86 -14.78 13.83
CA TYR A 401 3.40 -14.78 13.95
C TYR A 401 2.87 -15.95 14.79
N GLN A 402 3.50 -17.12 14.72
CA GLN A 402 3.18 -18.27 15.58
C GLN A 402 3.46 -17.94 17.04
N GLU A 403 4.65 -17.45 17.35
CA GLU A 403 5.03 -17.05 18.70
C GLU A 403 4.19 -15.88 19.21
N THR A 404 3.80 -14.94 18.33
CA THR A 404 2.88 -13.86 18.70
C THR A 404 1.51 -14.44 19.06
N LEU A 405 0.99 -15.36 18.26
CA LEU A 405 -0.29 -16.02 18.53
C LEU A 405 -0.24 -16.79 19.86
N ASP A 406 0.81 -17.57 20.08
CA ASP A 406 0.99 -18.37 21.29
C ASP A 406 1.22 -17.48 22.52
N TRP A 407 1.98 -16.38 22.41
CA TRP A 407 2.14 -15.39 23.47
C TRP A 407 0.82 -14.72 23.84
N VAL A 408 0.01 -14.36 22.85
CA VAL A 408 -1.33 -13.81 23.09
C VAL A 408 -2.24 -14.84 23.77
N LEU A 409 -2.18 -16.10 23.35
CA LEU A 409 -2.99 -17.19 23.92
C LEU A 409 -2.59 -17.55 25.34
N THR A 410 -1.30 -17.49 25.68
CA THR A 410 -0.75 -18.02 26.94
C THR A 410 -0.38 -16.96 27.98
N LYS A 411 0.05 -15.77 27.55
CA LYS A 411 0.75 -14.79 28.39
C LYS A 411 -0.14 -13.59 28.75
N GLN A 412 -1.03 -13.15 27.85
CA GLN A 412 -2.05 -12.17 28.22
C GLN A 412 -3.04 -12.73 29.26
N ARG A 413 -3.19 -14.06 29.33
CA ARG A 413 -4.12 -14.73 30.24
C ARG A 413 -3.57 -16.12 30.59
N PRO A 414 -3.34 -16.43 31.88
CA PRO A 414 -2.98 -17.79 32.31
C PRO A 414 -4.01 -18.81 31.79
N GLU A 415 -3.59 -20.04 31.43
CA GLU A 415 -4.50 -21.10 30.92
C GLU A 415 -5.77 -21.28 31.76
N LYS A 416 -5.62 -21.19 33.10
CA LYS A 416 -6.75 -21.23 34.03
C LYS A 416 -7.73 -20.07 33.85
N LEU A 417 -7.22 -18.87 33.59
CA LEU A 417 -8.04 -17.68 33.37
C LEU A 417 -8.78 -17.74 32.02
N ASN A 418 -8.20 -18.33 30.98
CA ASN A 418 -8.88 -18.55 29.70
C ASN A 418 -10.02 -19.56 29.84
N GLN A 419 -9.77 -20.69 30.51
CA GLN A 419 -10.82 -21.67 30.82
C GLN A 419 -11.89 -21.08 31.75
N GLU A 420 -11.52 -20.27 32.75
CA GLU A 420 -12.47 -19.64 33.68
C GLU A 420 -13.30 -18.52 33.03
N LEU A 421 -12.76 -17.78 32.05
CA LEU A 421 -13.44 -16.66 31.38
C LEU A 421 -14.18 -17.05 30.10
N THR A 422 -13.73 -18.10 29.41
CA THR A 422 -14.23 -18.48 28.07
C THR A 422 -14.64 -19.94 27.94
N GLU A 423 -14.28 -20.81 28.89
CA GLU A 423 -14.46 -22.28 28.86
C GLU A 423 -13.76 -23.04 27.73
N PHE A 424 -12.99 -22.34 26.90
CA PHE A 424 -12.21 -22.95 25.82
C PHE A 424 -10.76 -23.15 26.25
N ASP A 425 -10.12 -24.20 25.73
CA ASP A 425 -8.68 -24.38 25.83
C ASP A 425 -7.93 -23.65 24.69
N THR A 426 -6.60 -23.71 24.72
CA THR A 426 -5.74 -23.01 23.75
C THR A 426 -5.95 -23.49 22.31
N GLU A 427 -6.17 -24.79 22.10
CA GLU A 427 -6.36 -25.38 20.78
C GLU A 427 -7.75 -25.04 20.21
N ASP A 428 -8.77 -25.07 21.06
CA ASP A 428 -10.13 -24.63 20.76
C ASP A 428 -10.14 -23.16 20.30
N LEU A 429 -9.41 -22.28 20.99
CA LEU A 429 -9.28 -20.87 20.64
C LEU A 429 -8.53 -20.68 19.31
N ARG A 430 -7.49 -21.47 19.06
CA ARG A 430 -6.75 -21.46 17.80
C ARG A 430 -7.63 -21.87 16.62
N LEU A 431 -8.50 -22.86 16.80
CA LEU A 431 -9.49 -23.27 15.79
C LEU A 431 -10.46 -22.12 15.47
N ILE A 432 -10.97 -21.41 16.48
CA ILE A 432 -11.86 -20.26 16.26
C ILE A 432 -11.12 -19.13 15.53
N LEU A 433 -9.87 -18.85 15.88
CA LEU A 433 -9.06 -17.79 15.26
C LEU A 433 -8.71 -18.09 13.80
N THR A 434 -8.36 -19.33 13.47
CA THR A 434 -8.08 -19.74 12.08
C THR A 434 -9.34 -19.72 11.21
N GLU A 435 -10.51 -20.12 11.74
CA GLU A 435 -11.79 -19.94 11.06
C GLU A 435 -12.18 -18.46 10.90
N ALA A 436 -11.90 -17.62 11.90
CA ALA A 436 -12.09 -16.18 11.77
C ALA A 436 -11.16 -15.57 10.70
N GLY A 437 -9.89 -16.01 10.67
CA GLY A 437 -8.89 -15.72 9.63
C GLY A 437 -9.40 -16.01 8.23
N LEU A 438 -9.90 -17.22 8.04
CA LEU A 438 -10.53 -17.64 6.80
C LEU A 438 -11.76 -16.79 6.49
N CYS A 439 -12.70 -16.60 7.43
CA CYS A 439 -13.93 -15.83 7.21
C CYS A 439 -13.68 -14.36 6.85
N ILE A 440 -12.68 -13.72 7.46
CA ILE A 440 -12.32 -12.32 7.19
C ILE A 440 -11.73 -12.22 5.80
N THR A 441 -10.76 -13.07 5.48
CA THR A 441 -10.19 -13.17 4.12
C THR A 441 -11.30 -13.47 3.10
N GLN A 442 -12.19 -14.40 3.43
CA GLN A 442 -13.35 -14.81 2.64
C GLN A 442 -14.48 -13.78 2.57
N SER A 443 -14.40 -12.68 3.33
CA SER A 443 -15.40 -11.62 3.24
C SER A 443 -14.91 -10.48 2.35
N GLY A 444 -13.60 -10.43 2.06
CA GLY A 444 -12.94 -9.32 1.36
C GLY A 444 -13.04 -8.01 2.13
N LYS A 445 -13.51 -8.10 3.38
CA LYS A 445 -13.63 -7.03 4.34
C LYS A 445 -12.60 -7.27 5.42
N GLU A 446 -12.32 -6.23 6.18
CA GLU A 446 -11.42 -6.33 7.34
C GLU A 446 -12.08 -7.00 8.55
N TRP A 447 -13.37 -7.35 8.41
CA TRP A 447 -14.18 -7.92 9.46
C TRP A 447 -15.17 -8.97 8.95
N THR A 448 -15.58 -9.86 9.84
CA THR A 448 -16.65 -10.85 9.58
C THR A 448 -17.67 -10.87 10.72
N SER A 449 -18.87 -11.38 10.45
CA SER A 449 -19.91 -11.48 11.47
C SER A 449 -19.70 -12.72 12.36
N ILE A 450 -20.00 -12.60 13.65
CA ILE A 450 -19.93 -13.73 14.60
C ILE A 450 -20.82 -14.89 14.13
N LYS A 451 -21.99 -14.58 13.57
CA LYS A 451 -22.92 -15.57 13.04
C LYS A 451 -22.33 -16.39 11.89
N THR A 452 -21.57 -15.75 11.00
CA THR A 452 -20.87 -16.43 9.90
C THR A 452 -19.85 -17.44 10.44
N ILE A 453 -19.06 -17.03 11.45
CA ILE A 453 -18.09 -17.90 12.10
C ILE A 453 -18.81 -19.08 12.78
N GLU A 454 -19.89 -18.82 13.54
CA GLU A 454 -20.69 -19.87 14.17
C GLU A 454 -21.28 -20.86 13.15
N GLU A 455 -21.77 -20.39 12.01
CA GLU A 455 -22.32 -21.23 10.95
C GLU A 455 -21.27 -22.17 10.34
N ARG A 456 -20.04 -21.69 10.12
CA ARG A 456 -18.93 -22.53 9.65
C ARG A 456 -18.48 -23.53 10.70
N LEU A 457 -18.30 -23.09 11.96
CA LEU A 457 -17.89 -23.99 13.05
C LEU A 457 -18.91 -25.10 13.34
N LYS A 458 -20.21 -24.91 13.05
CA LYS A 458 -21.22 -25.98 13.16
C LYS A 458 -20.97 -27.18 12.24
N SER A 459 -20.23 -26.98 11.15
CA SER A 459 -19.91 -28.06 10.21
C SER A 459 -18.91 -29.07 10.79
N GLU A 460 -18.09 -28.64 11.75
CA GLU A 460 -17.11 -29.47 12.43
C GLU A 460 -17.67 -30.00 13.75
N LYS A 461 -17.71 -31.34 13.90
CA LYS A 461 -18.40 -32.00 15.03
C LYS A 461 -17.81 -31.60 16.39
N SER A 462 -16.47 -31.53 16.49
CA SER A 462 -15.74 -31.10 17.69
C SER A 462 -16.09 -29.67 18.07
N ALA A 463 -15.98 -28.73 17.14
CA ALA A 463 -16.29 -27.32 17.35
C ALA A 463 -17.76 -27.11 17.73
N ARG A 464 -18.69 -27.86 17.13
CA ARG A 464 -20.11 -27.82 17.50
C ARG A 464 -20.35 -28.27 18.95
N GLU A 465 -19.79 -29.40 19.35
CA GLU A 465 -19.93 -29.92 20.72
C GLU A 465 -19.31 -28.97 21.75
N MET A 466 -18.19 -28.35 21.40
CA MET A 466 -17.49 -27.33 22.18
C MET A 466 -18.33 -26.06 22.37
N LEU A 467 -18.89 -25.49 21.29
CA LEU A 467 -19.73 -24.29 21.35
C LEU A 467 -21.05 -24.53 22.11
N GLU A 468 -21.66 -25.71 21.99
CA GLU A 468 -22.87 -26.08 22.75
C GLU A 468 -22.59 -26.15 24.26
N LYS A 469 -21.43 -26.70 24.67
CA LYS A 469 -21.01 -26.71 26.07
C LYS A 469 -20.85 -25.29 26.62
N ALA A 470 -20.11 -24.44 25.90
CA ALA A 470 -19.88 -23.07 26.32
C ALA A 470 -21.18 -22.24 26.41
N LYS A 471 -22.14 -22.46 25.49
CA LYS A 471 -23.46 -21.80 25.53
C LYS A 471 -24.28 -22.21 26.76
N GLN A 472 -24.16 -23.45 27.23
CA GLN A 472 -24.88 -23.94 28.40
C GLN A 472 -24.39 -23.31 29.71
N ASN A 473 -23.11 -22.95 29.79
CA ASN A 473 -22.51 -22.49 31.03
C ASN A 473 -22.33 -20.96 31.12
N LEU A 474 -21.95 -20.28 30.02
CA LEU A 474 -21.65 -18.85 30.00
C LEU A 474 -22.83 -17.94 29.58
N GLY A 475 -23.94 -18.51 29.09
CA GLY A 475 -25.08 -17.72 28.63
C GLY A 475 -24.84 -17.04 27.27
N GLU A 476 -24.95 -15.71 27.18
CA GLU A 476 -24.91 -15.00 25.90
C GLU A 476 -23.58 -15.15 25.14
N ASN A 477 -23.67 -15.71 23.92
CA ASN A 477 -22.68 -15.75 22.85
C ASN A 477 -21.20 -15.97 23.29
N PRO A 478 -20.80 -17.20 23.66
CA PRO A 478 -19.44 -17.51 24.12
C PRO A 478 -18.35 -17.21 23.09
N LEU A 479 -18.69 -17.27 21.80
CA LEU A 479 -17.78 -16.93 20.70
C LEU A 479 -17.43 -15.43 20.71
N ARG A 480 -18.37 -14.57 21.11
CA ARG A 480 -18.13 -13.14 21.31
C ARG A 480 -17.13 -12.90 22.44
N ASN A 481 -17.25 -13.61 23.55
CA ASN A 481 -16.36 -13.46 24.70
C ASN A 481 -14.94 -13.97 24.40
N ALA A 482 -14.85 -15.10 23.69
CA ALA A 482 -13.59 -15.63 23.18
C ALA A 482 -12.93 -14.61 22.24
N LEU A 483 -13.61 -14.16 21.18
CA LEU A 483 -13.00 -13.24 20.22
C LEU A 483 -12.72 -11.84 20.80
N ALA A 484 -13.57 -11.34 21.70
CA ALA A 484 -13.31 -10.09 22.43
C ALA A 484 -12.03 -10.13 23.27
N ALA A 485 -11.54 -11.33 23.62
CA ALA A 485 -10.28 -11.52 24.31
C ALA A 485 -9.06 -11.39 23.39
N PHE A 486 -9.19 -11.74 22.11
CA PHE A 486 -8.08 -11.94 21.17
C PHE A 486 -7.84 -10.76 20.23
N TYR A 487 -7.81 -9.54 20.77
CA TYR A 487 -7.59 -8.32 19.96
C TYR A 487 -8.68 -8.00 18.94
N LEU A 488 -9.87 -8.59 19.06
CA LEU A 488 -10.99 -8.33 18.15
C LEU A 488 -12.05 -7.56 18.94
N ARG A 489 -12.35 -6.31 18.56
CA ARG A 489 -13.34 -5.53 19.30
C ARG A 489 -14.77 -5.97 18.95
N PRO A 490 -15.60 -6.39 19.92
CA PRO A 490 -17.01 -6.61 19.66
C PRO A 490 -17.67 -5.27 19.32
N ALA A 491 -18.39 -5.21 18.20
CA ALA A 491 -19.24 -4.05 17.87
C ALA A 491 -20.22 -3.77 19.03
N LYS A 492 -20.45 -2.49 19.34
CA LYS A 492 -21.45 -2.09 20.34
C LYS A 492 -22.83 -2.53 19.88
N ALA A 493 -23.58 -3.13 20.80
CA ALA A 493 -24.94 -3.58 20.57
C ALA A 493 -25.86 -2.38 20.31
N THR A 494 -26.39 -2.27 19.11
CA THR A 494 -27.72 -1.72 18.85
C THR A 494 -28.63 -2.88 18.44
N GLU A 495 -29.92 -2.79 18.76
CA GLU A 495 -30.90 -3.87 18.89
C GLU A 495 -31.17 -4.74 17.62
N SER A 496 -30.34 -4.69 16.59
CA SER A 496 -30.51 -5.48 15.36
C SER A 496 -29.24 -6.01 14.69
N THR A 497 -28.03 -5.78 15.22
CA THR A 497 -26.81 -6.38 14.65
C THR A 497 -25.92 -7.01 15.73
N GLU A 498 -25.88 -8.35 15.73
CA GLU A 498 -24.92 -9.16 16.48
C GLU A 498 -23.48 -8.86 16.03
N GLY A 499 -22.52 -8.91 16.96
CA GLY A 499 -21.18 -8.34 16.80
C GLY A 499 -20.36 -8.81 15.58
N ALA A 500 -19.43 -7.95 15.16
CA ALA A 500 -18.41 -8.22 14.14
C ALA A 500 -17.01 -8.38 14.75
N VAL A 501 -16.14 -9.07 14.03
CA VAL A 501 -14.78 -9.46 14.43
C VAL A 501 -13.80 -8.91 13.39
N GLU A 502 -12.78 -8.15 13.80
CA GLU A 502 -11.82 -7.43 12.93
C GLU A 502 -10.38 -7.63 13.44
N PHE A 503 -9.47 -8.11 12.58
CA PHE A 503 -8.05 -8.26 12.96
C PHE A 503 -7.31 -6.92 12.94
N ILE A 504 -6.42 -6.71 13.91
CA ILE A 504 -5.58 -5.50 14.02
C ILE A 504 -4.59 -5.37 12.86
N HIS A 505 -4.18 -6.49 12.26
CA HIS A 505 -3.18 -6.52 11.19
C HIS A 505 -3.59 -7.46 10.05
N LYS A 506 -3.57 -6.96 8.80
CA LYS A 506 -3.95 -7.74 7.61
C LYS A 506 -3.13 -9.02 7.47
N SER A 507 -1.79 -8.91 7.61
CA SER A 507 -0.89 -10.06 7.47
C SER A 507 -1.12 -11.13 8.54
N PHE A 508 -1.69 -10.77 9.70
CA PHE A 508 -2.06 -11.77 10.71
C PHE A 508 -3.31 -12.54 10.31
N GLY A 509 -4.30 -11.87 9.71
CA GLY A 509 -5.46 -12.52 9.11
C GLY A 509 -5.07 -13.43 7.92
N GLU A 510 -4.17 -12.95 7.06
CA GLU A 510 -3.59 -13.73 5.96
C GLU A 510 -2.81 -14.96 6.46
N PHE A 511 -2.02 -14.80 7.52
CA PHE A 511 -1.32 -15.90 8.18
C PHE A 511 -2.28 -16.95 8.76
N LEU A 512 -3.33 -16.53 9.50
CA LEU A 512 -4.33 -17.44 10.05
C LEU A 512 -5.13 -18.17 8.95
N CYS A 513 -5.43 -17.47 7.85
CA CYS A 513 -6.04 -18.05 6.66
C CYS A 513 -5.12 -19.12 6.04
N ALA A 514 -3.83 -18.78 5.84
CA ALA A 514 -2.83 -19.72 5.34
C ALA A 514 -2.70 -20.94 6.25
N GLN A 515 -2.72 -20.76 7.57
CA GLN A 515 -2.70 -21.87 8.54
C GLN A 515 -3.91 -22.80 8.33
N LYS A 516 -5.13 -22.25 8.23
CA LYS A 516 -6.34 -23.06 8.00
C LYS A 516 -6.29 -23.83 6.69
N ILE A 517 -5.83 -23.20 5.61
CA ILE A 517 -5.70 -23.87 4.31
C ILE A 517 -4.67 -25.00 4.43
N THR A 518 -3.50 -24.71 5.00
CA THR A 518 -2.40 -25.67 5.18
C THR A 518 -2.84 -26.90 6.00
N GLU A 519 -3.61 -26.73 7.07
CA GLU A 519 -4.18 -27.84 7.85
C GLU A 519 -5.08 -28.76 7.00
N ASN A 520 -5.84 -28.21 6.06
CA ASN A 520 -6.69 -29.01 5.16
C ASN A 520 -5.87 -29.66 4.04
N LEU A 521 -4.89 -28.96 3.46
CA LEU A 521 -3.95 -29.55 2.51
C LEU A 521 -3.26 -30.78 3.12
N LYS A 522 -2.86 -30.70 4.40
CA LYS A 522 -2.30 -31.83 5.15
C LYS A 522 -3.27 -33.00 5.25
N LYS A 523 -4.56 -32.74 5.51
CA LYS A 523 -5.60 -33.78 5.57
C LYS A 523 -5.82 -34.46 4.20
N TRP A 524 -5.74 -33.72 3.10
CA TRP A 524 -5.97 -34.25 1.74
C TRP A 524 -4.96 -35.31 1.31
N VAL A 525 -3.78 -35.38 1.92
CA VAL A 525 -2.75 -36.35 1.52
C VAL A 525 -2.65 -37.54 2.46
N ARG A 526 -3.38 -37.55 3.58
CA ARG A 526 -3.32 -38.65 4.55
C ARG A 526 -3.96 -39.92 3.99
N LEU A 527 -3.25 -41.03 4.12
CA LEU A 527 -3.72 -42.36 3.77
C LEU A 527 -4.37 -43.04 4.99
N ASP A 528 -5.42 -43.79 4.75
CA ASP A 528 -6.06 -44.64 5.75
C ASP A 528 -5.13 -45.81 6.09
N SER A 529 -4.57 -45.78 7.30
CA SER A 529 -3.65 -46.80 7.80
C SER A 529 -4.25 -48.21 7.92
N GLU A 530 -5.59 -48.34 7.91
CA GLU A 530 -6.28 -49.63 8.03
C GLU A 530 -6.63 -50.25 6.67
N SER A 531 -6.48 -49.52 5.56
CA SER A 531 -6.81 -49.98 4.22
C SER A 531 -5.63 -50.68 3.52
N ARG A 532 -5.87 -51.90 2.99
CA ARG A 532 -4.87 -52.66 2.19
C ARG A 532 -4.58 -52.09 0.79
N ARG A 533 -5.36 -51.10 0.36
CA ARG A 533 -5.15 -50.33 -0.87
C ARG A 533 -4.93 -48.91 -0.39
N ASP A 534 -3.84 -48.25 -0.77
CA ASP A 534 -3.50 -46.87 -0.40
C ASP A 534 -4.66 -45.90 -0.69
N ARG A 535 -5.65 -45.85 0.20
CA ARG A 535 -6.87 -45.06 0.06
C ARG A 535 -6.69 -43.82 0.90
N PHE A 536 -6.99 -42.67 0.31
CA PHE A 536 -7.01 -41.42 1.06
C PHE A 536 -8.15 -41.43 2.06
N ILE A 537 -7.92 -40.80 3.22
CA ILE A 537 -8.95 -40.59 4.25
C ILE A 537 -10.10 -39.74 3.68
N ILE A 538 -9.75 -38.77 2.82
CA ILE A 538 -10.69 -37.90 2.12
C ILE A 538 -10.69 -38.31 0.64
N ASP A 539 -11.83 -38.74 0.12
CA ASP A 539 -12.00 -39.08 -1.30
C ASP A 539 -12.05 -37.83 -2.20
N ASP A 540 -12.10 -38.01 -3.52
CA ASP A 540 -12.00 -36.89 -4.48
C ASP A 540 -13.28 -36.03 -4.53
N ASP A 541 -14.44 -36.61 -4.22
CA ASP A 541 -15.69 -35.86 -4.13
C ASP A 541 -15.66 -34.94 -2.92
N LYS A 542 -15.21 -35.44 -1.76
CA LYS A 542 -15.06 -34.66 -0.54
C LYS A 542 -13.95 -33.61 -0.65
N LEU A 543 -12.83 -33.94 -1.29
CA LEU A 543 -11.78 -32.97 -1.60
C LEU A 543 -12.32 -31.83 -2.46
N SER A 544 -13.15 -32.13 -3.46
CA SER A 544 -13.77 -31.10 -4.30
C SER A 544 -14.68 -30.20 -3.47
N GLU A 545 -15.48 -30.74 -2.54
CA GLU A 545 -16.27 -29.94 -1.60
C GLU A 545 -15.41 -29.01 -0.74
N GLU A 546 -14.29 -29.51 -0.19
CA GLU A 546 -13.39 -28.72 0.65
C GLU A 546 -12.62 -27.65 -0.14
N ILE A 547 -12.26 -27.92 -1.40
CA ILE A 547 -11.71 -26.90 -2.30
C ILE A 547 -12.71 -25.76 -2.50
N TYR A 548 -13.97 -26.05 -2.80
CA TYR A 548 -14.99 -25.00 -2.90
C TYR A 548 -15.20 -24.30 -1.56
N ASP A 549 -15.08 -24.99 -0.44
CA ASP A 549 -15.31 -24.38 0.86
C ASP A 549 -14.21 -23.40 1.30
N LEU A 550 -12.96 -23.68 0.90
CA LEU A 550 -11.76 -22.91 1.27
C LEU A 550 -11.34 -21.89 0.21
N LEU A 551 -11.37 -22.28 -1.06
CA LEU A 551 -10.69 -21.57 -2.17
C LEU A 551 -11.66 -20.89 -3.15
N SER A 552 -12.98 -20.92 -2.91
CA SER A 552 -13.96 -20.31 -3.83
C SER A 552 -14.24 -18.81 -3.59
N TYR A 553 -13.41 -18.16 -2.77
CA TYR A 553 -13.56 -16.74 -2.46
C TYR A 553 -12.29 -15.96 -2.78
N GLY A 554 -12.41 -14.94 -3.62
CA GLY A 554 -11.32 -14.02 -3.93
C GLY A 554 -10.09 -14.71 -4.54
N GLY A 555 -9.12 -13.93 -5.00
CA GLY A 555 -7.80 -14.47 -5.33
C GLY A 555 -6.97 -14.67 -4.06
N LEU A 556 -6.22 -15.76 -3.97
CA LEU A 556 -5.17 -15.90 -2.96
C LEU A 556 -4.13 -14.81 -3.15
N THR A 557 -3.79 -14.09 -2.07
CA THR A 557 -2.73 -13.07 -2.14
C THR A 557 -1.35 -13.73 -2.13
N PRO A 558 -0.31 -13.07 -2.67
CA PRO A 558 1.07 -13.57 -2.62
C PRO A 558 1.52 -13.90 -1.20
N GLU A 559 1.10 -13.11 -0.20
CA GLU A 559 1.43 -13.32 1.21
C GLU A 559 0.80 -14.61 1.76
N ILE A 560 -0.47 -14.90 1.46
CA ILE A 560 -1.14 -16.13 1.91
C ILE A 560 -0.42 -17.35 1.33
N VAL A 561 -0.06 -17.29 0.05
CA VAL A 561 0.66 -18.37 -0.64
C VAL A 561 2.06 -18.57 -0.08
N GLU A 562 2.80 -17.48 0.17
CA GLU A 562 4.13 -17.52 0.80
C GLU A 562 4.06 -18.21 2.16
N TYR A 563 3.11 -17.83 3.02
CA TYR A 563 2.91 -18.48 4.32
C TYR A 563 2.50 -19.94 4.20
N LEU A 564 1.60 -20.27 3.28
CA LEU A 564 1.13 -21.63 3.05
C LEU A 564 2.30 -22.54 2.66
N MET A 565 3.13 -22.12 1.71
CA MET A 565 4.27 -22.91 1.23
C MET A 565 5.31 -23.12 2.34
N ALA A 566 5.62 -22.09 3.14
CA ALA A 566 6.56 -22.23 4.23
C ALA A 566 6.01 -23.04 5.43
N LEU A 567 4.69 -23.01 5.69
CA LEU A 567 4.03 -23.88 6.70
C LEU A 567 3.96 -25.36 6.27
N LEU A 568 3.96 -25.64 4.96
CA LEU A 568 4.10 -27.00 4.44
C LEU A 568 5.56 -27.47 4.56
N ASP A 569 6.51 -26.61 4.26
CA ASP A 569 7.96 -26.89 4.30
C ASP A 569 8.45 -27.26 5.71
N SER A 570 7.86 -26.68 6.76
CA SER A 570 8.22 -27.00 8.15
C SER A 570 7.90 -28.46 8.56
N GLU A 571 7.10 -29.20 7.78
CA GLU A 571 6.69 -30.57 8.10
C GLU A 571 7.61 -31.62 7.47
N LYS A 572 8.29 -32.37 8.33
CA LYS A 572 9.13 -33.48 7.89
C LYS A 572 8.27 -34.56 7.23
N GLN A 573 8.58 -34.86 5.95
CA GLN A 573 7.94 -35.91 5.12
C GLN A 573 6.53 -35.60 4.58
N PHE A 574 6.20 -34.34 4.31
CA PHE A 574 4.97 -34.01 3.58
C PHE A 574 5.01 -34.55 2.12
N ASN A 575 3.93 -35.20 1.67
CA ASN A 575 3.88 -35.82 0.34
C ASN A 575 3.34 -34.85 -0.71
N TYR A 576 4.19 -33.93 -1.14
CA TYR A 576 3.83 -32.91 -2.13
C TYR A 576 3.41 -33.49 -3.49
N LEU A 577 3.98 -34.62 -3.93
CA LEU A 577 3.63 -35.26 -5.20
C LEU A 577 2.16 -35.69 -5.22
N LYS A 578 1.68 -36.30 -4.13
CA LYS A 578 0.28 -36.69 -4.02
C LYS A 578 -0.66 -35.49 -3.91
N LEU A 579 -0.26 -34.42 -3.23
CA LEU A 579 -1.03 -33.18 -3.24
C LEU A 579 -1.18 -32.64 -4.67
N PHE A 580 -0.07 -32.54 -5.40
CA PHE A 580 -0.04 -32.05 -6.78
C PHE A 580 -0.96 -32.87 -7.69
N GLU A 581 -0.84 -34.20 -7.68
CA GLU A 581 -1.70 -35.10 -8.50
C GLU A 581 -3.20 -34.87 -8.25
N ARG A 582 -3.61 -34.70 -7.00
CA ARG A 582 -5.02 -34.50 -6.64
C ARG A 582 -5.53 -33.12 -7.07
N LEU A 583 -4.72 -32.07 -6.87
CA LEU A 583 -5.05 -30.72 -7.32
C LEU A 583 -5.11 -30.61 -8.84
N GLU A 584 -4.18 -31.29 -9.55
CA GLU A 584 -4.17 -31.31 -11.02
C GLU A 584 -5.42 -32.01 -11.57
N TYR A 585 -5.85 -33.11 -10.95
CA TYR A 585 -7.09 -33.79 -11.32
C TYR A 585 -8.31 -32.87 -11.16
N PHE A 586 -8.42 -32.17 -10.02
CA PHE A 586 -9.47 -31.17 -9.80
C PHE A 586 -9.41 -30.06 -10.86
N TYR A 587 -8.22 -29.51 -11.14
CA TYR A 587 -8.03 -28.45 -12.12
C TYR A 587 -8.50 -28.87 -13.53
N GLN A 588 -8.15 -30.09 -13.97
CA GLN A 588 -8.60 -30.63 -15.26
C GLN A 588 -10.12 -30.80 -15.32
N ASP A 589 -10.74 -31.28 -14.25
CA ASP A 589 -12.19 -31.44 -14.15
C ASP A 589 -12.92 -30.08 -14.13
N TRP A 590 -12.35 -29.10 -13.44
CA TRP A 590 -12.83 -27.71 -13.45
C TRP A 590 -12.74 -27.09 -14.84
N CYS A 591 -11.61 -27.26 -15.54
CA CYS A 591 -11.42 -26.80 -16.92
C CYS A 591 -12.44 -27.38 -17.91
N ARG A 592 -12.92 -28.61 -17.66
CA ARG A 592 -13.99 -29.27 -18.44
C ARG A 592 -15.40 -28.83 -18.04
N GLY A 593 -15.52 -27.99 -17.02
CA GLY A 593 -16.78 -27.51 -16.48
C GLY A 593 -17.57 -28.58 -15.74
N LYS A 594 -16.93 -29.64 -15.20
CA LYS A 594 -17.61 -30.73 -14.47
C LYS A 594 -18.47 -30.20 -13.33
N PHE A 595 -17.94 -29.23 -12.58
CA PHE A 595 -18.60 -28.69 -11.40
C PHE A 595 -19.70 -27.67 -11.76
N ILE A 596 -19.41 -26.67 -12.59
CA ILE A 596 -20.41 -25.66 -12.99
C ILE A 596 -21.59 -26.25 -13.78
N ASN A 597 -21.36 -27.28 -14.59
CA ASN A 597 -22.39 -27.91 -15.43
C ASN A 597 -23.13 -29.08 -14.74
N GLY A 598 -22.84 -29.37 -13.47
CA GLY A 598 -23.49 -30.44 -12.72
C GLY A 598 -25.01 -30.24 -12.61
N SER A 599 -25.78 -31.30 -12.88
CA SER A 599 -27.24 -31.41 -12.70
C SER A 599 -27.64 -31.12 -11.23
N PRO A 600 -28.87 -30.64 -10.94
CA PRO A 600 -29.15 -29.62 -9.93
C PRO A 600 -28.63 -29.94 -8.52
N ASN A 601 -28.03 -28.93 -7.87
CA ASN A 601 -27.20 -28.96 -6.63
C ASN A 601 -25.69 -29.17 -6.85
N ASN A 602 -25.13 -28.45 -7.82
CA ASN A 602 -23.68 -28.45 -8.04
C ASN A 602 -22.90 -27.71 -6.92
N LEU A 603 -21.61 -28.02 -6.79
CA LEU A 603 -20.73 -27.47 -5.74
C LEU A 603 -20.70 -25.92 -5.72
N PRO A 604 -20.55 -25.22 -6.86
CA PRO A 604 -20.60 -23.76 -6.86
C PRO A 604 -21.92 -23.20 -6.33
N LEU A 605 -23.06 -23.82 -6.66
CA LEU A 605 -24.38 -23.36 -6.21
C LEU A 605 -24.55 -23.52 -4.71
N ASN A 606 -24.13 -24.67 -4.17
CA ASN A 606 -24.20 -24.94 -2.74
C ASN A 606 -23.36 -23.91 -1.97
N GLN A 607 -22.17 -23.59 -2.47
CA GLN A 607 -21.29 -22.62 -1.82
C GLN A 607 -21.78 -21.18 -1.96
N MET A 608 -22.31 -20.80 -3.12
CA MET A 608 -22.97 -19.50 -3.33
C MET A 608 -24.15 -19.30 -2.35
N GLN A 609 -24.94 -20.35 -2.08
CA GLN A 609 -26.02 -20.28 -1.10
C GLN A 609 -25.50 -20.05 0.32
N LYS A 610 -24.40 -20.69 0.73
CA LYS A 610 -23.74 -20.42 2.02
C LYS A 610 -23.21 -18.98 2.10
N PHE A 611 -22.59 -18.47 1.03
CA PHE A 611 -22.12 -17.09 1.01
C PHE A 611 -23.26 -16.08 1.15
N ARG A 612 -24.43 -16.36 0.56
CA ARG A 612 -25.62 -15.51 0.72
C ARG A 612 -26.15 -15.47 2.15
N THR A 613 -26.09 -16.57 2.91
CA THR A 613 -26.48 -16.54 4.33
C THR A 613 -25.52 -15.70 5.17
N ALA A 614 -24.25 -15.61 4.73
CA ALA A 614 -23.20 -14.81 5.34
C ALA A 614 -23.11 -13.35 4.83
N ASN A 615 -24.08 -12.85 4.06
CA ASN A 615 -24.05 -11.51 3.42
C ASN A 615 -22.83 -11.27 2.50
N ILE A 616 -22.28 -12.34 1.92
CA ILE A 616 -21.25 -12.28 0.88
C ILE A 616 -21.96 -12.36 -0.48
N LEU A 617 -21.87 -11.27 -1.25
CA LEU A 617 -22.53 -11.12 -2.55
C LEU A 617 -21.61 -11.60 -3.68
N LEU A 618 -21.40 -12.91 -3.76
CA LEU A 618 -20.76 -13.53 -4.92
C LEU A 618 -21.79 -14.26 -5.78
N ASP A 619 -21.63 -14.14 -7.09
CA ASP A 619 -22.40 -14.89 -8.07
C ASP A 619 -21.83 -16.29 -8.30
N LEU A 620 -22.69 -17.20 -8.80
CA LEU A 620 -22.33 -18.59 -9.07
C LEU A 620 -21.01 -18.75 -9.85
N ARG A 621 -20.81 -17.92 -10.88
CA ARG A 621 -19.60 -17.95 -11.70
C ARG A 621 -18.38 -17.45 -10.94
N GLN A 622 -18.51 -16.42 -10.11
CA GLN A 622 -17.39 -15.91 -9.33
C GLN A 622 -16.85 -16.98 -8.36
N VAL A 623 -17.77 -17.67 -7.67
CA VAL A 623 -17.43 -18.79 -6.78
C VAL A 623 -16.63 -19.87 -7.53
N ASP A 624 -17.10 -20.22 -8.73
CA ASP A 624 -16.44 -21.23 -9.58
C ASP A 624 -15.10 -20.77 -10.15
N ILE A 625 -15.00 -19.50 -10.56
CA ILE A 625 -13.76 -18.90 -11.07
C ILE A 625 -12.70 -18.90 -9.97
N TYR A 626 -13.01 -18.40 -8.77
CA TYR A 626 -12.02 -18.34 -7.68
C TYR A 626 -11.54 -19.72 -7.26
N ALA A 627 -12.43 -20.72 -7.19
CA ALA A 627 -12.04 -22.09 -6.86
C ALA A 627 -11.00 -22.63 -7.84
N GLY A 628 -11.23 -22.47 -9.15
CA GLY A 628 -10.30 -22.95 -10.17
C GLY A 628 -9.00 -22.14 -10.26
N LEU A 629 -9.08 -20.81 -10.20
CA LEU A 629 -7.90 -19.94 -10.27
C LEU A 629 -7.00 -20.10 -9.04
N ASN A 630 -7.57 -20.25 -7.85
CA ASN A 630 -6.78 -20.49 -6.64
C ASN A 630 -6.11 -21.86 -6.65
N VAL A 631 -6.76 -22.90 -7.19
CA VAL A 631 -6.10 -24.19 -7.42
C VAL A 631 -4.97 -24.08 -8.46
N MET A 632 -5.18 -23.28 -9.52
CA MET A 632 -4.12 -23.00 -10.49
C MET A 632 -2.91 -22.31 -9.85
N ILE A 633 -3.14 -21.34 -8.96
CA ILE A 633 -2.07 -20.68 -8.18
C ILE A 633 -1.31 -21.73 -7.36
N LEU A 634 -1.99 -22.58 -6.59
CA LEU A 634 -1.33 -23.62 -5.80
C LEU A 634 -0.52 -24.59 -6.67
N LEU A 635 -0.98 -24.93 -7.87
CA LEU A 635 -0.25 -25.81 -8.80
C LEU A 635 1.02 -25.14 -9.37
N LEU A 636 0.94 -23.86 -9.74
CA LEU A 636 2.09 -23.06 -10.17
C LEU A 636 3.15 -22.95 -9.07
N GLU A 637 2.68 -22.78 -7.84
CA GLU A 637 3.53 -22.58 -6.65
C GLU A 637 4.19 -23.86 -6.17
N LEU A 638 3.46 -24.97 -6.15
CA LEU A 638 4.03 -26.29 -5.93
C LEU A 638 5.10 -26.58 -6.99
N TYR A 639 4.81 -26.35 -8.27
CA TYR A 639 5.78 -26.53 -9.35
C TYR A 639 7.06 -25.70 -9.12
N ARG A 640 6.92 -24.42 -8.76
CA ARG A 640 8.04 -23.53 -8.45
C ARG A 640 8.88 -24.04 -7.28
N TYR A 641 8.23 -24.45 -6.20
CA TYR A 641 8.90 -25.02 -5.03
C TYR A 641 9.70 -26.28 -5.39
N PHE A 642 9.16 -27.16 -6.23
CA PHE A 642 9.89 -28.35 -6.69
C PHE A 642 11.06 -28.04 -7.61
N HIS A 643 10.96 -27.01 -8.47
CA HIS A 643 12.04 -26.67 -9.39
C HIS A 643 13.27 -26.11 -8.66
N ASN A 644 13.05 -25.48 -7.50
CA ASN A 644 14.11 -24.97 -6.62
C ASN A 644 14.73 -26.05 -5.72
N ASN A 645 14.13 -27.25 -5.65
CA ASN A 645 14.61 -28.34 -4.81
C ASN A 645 15.18 -29.49 -5.66
N ASP A 646 16.50 -29.69 -5.60
CA ASP A 646 17.23 -30.64 -6.46
C ASP A 646 16.69 -32.08 -6.41
N GLU A 647 16.04 -32.49 -5.32
CA GLU A 647 15.47 -33.84 -5.17
C GLU A 647 14.23 -34.09 -6.06
N PHE A 648 13.50 -33.02 -6.45
CA PHE A 648 12.19 -33.10 -7.09
C PHE A 648 12.11 -32.44 -8.47
N ARG A 649 13.16 -31.73 -8.88
CA ARG A 649 13.21 -30.89 -10.09
C ARG A 649 12.71 -31.54 -11.38
N ASP A 650 12.97 -32.85 -11.57
CA ASP A 650 12.58 -33.58 -12.79
C ASP A 650 11.27 -34.37 -12.66
N LYS A 651 10.64 -34.37 -11.48
CA LYS A 651 9.50 -35.26 -11.18
C LYS A 651 8.15 -34.61 -11.48
N ILE A 652 8.04 -33.28 -11.38
CA ILE A 652 6.77 -32.55 -11.49
C ILE A 652 6.97 -31.33 -12.37
N ILE A 653 6.21 -31.26 -13.45
CA ILE A 653 6.11 -30.07 -14.31
C ILE A 653 4.63 -29.79 -14.51
N PHE A 654 4.20 -28.58 -14.14
CA PHE A 654 2.83 -28.15 -14.38
C PHE A 654 2.71 -27.47 -15.73
N TYR A 655 1.84 -28.00 -16.59
CA TYR A 655 1.47 -27.39 -17.86
C TYR A 655 0.01 -26.96 -17.80
N PRO A 656 -0.32 -25.67 -17.56
CA PRO A 656 -1.70 -25.21 -17.45
C PRO A 656 -2.57 -25.58 -18.66
N CYS A 657 -1.97 -25.62 -19.86
CA CYS A 657 -2.65 -26.00 -21.11
C CYS A 657 -2.36 -27.44 -21.56
N GLY A 658 -1.71 -28.26 -20.73
CA GLY A 658 -1.11 -29.53 -21.13
C GLY A 658 0.25 -29.36 -21.83
N LYS A 659 1.04 -30.43 -21.92
CA LYS A 659 2.35 -30.40 -22.56
C LYS A 659 2.22 -30.35 -24.08
N VAL A 660 2.92 -29.44 -24.75
CA VAL A 660 2.92 -29.33 -26.22
C VAL A 660 3.25 -30.68 -26.86
N GLY A 661 2.46 -31.05 -27.86
CA GLY A 661 2.57 -32.35 -28.57
C GLY A 661 1.94 -33.55 -27.84
N SER A 662 1.40 -33.36 -26.62
CA SER A 662 0.61 -34.40 -25.93
C SER A 662 -0.86 -34.40 -26.36
N ASN A 663 -1.56 -35.52 -26.15
CA ASN A 663 -2.99 -35.65 -26.46
C ASN A 663 -3.89 -34.74 -25.59
N ASN A 664 -3.37 -34.24 -24.46
CA ASN A 664 -4.11 -33.39 -23.53
C ASN A 664 -3.82 -31.90 -23.75
N PHE A 665 -3.00 -31.54 -24.75
CA PHE A 665 -2.68 -30.15 -25.05
C PHE A 665 -3.86 -29.44 -25.71
N ASP A 666 -4.29 -28.33 -25.10
CA ASP A 666 -5.28 -27.42 -25.66
C ASP A 666 -4.74 -25.99 -25.58
N ASN A 667 -4.26 -25.50 -26.72
CA ASN A 667 -3.68 -24.16 -26.81
C ASN A 667 -4.66 -23.02 -26.51
N GLN A 668 -5.98 -23.25 -26.57
CA GLN A 668 -7.00 -22.24 -26.27
C GLN A 668 -7.51 -22.33 -24.82
N LEU A 669 -7.10 -23.33 -24.04
CA LEU A 669 -7.63 -23.54 -22.70
C LEU A 669 -7.48 -22.31 -21.81
N LEU A 670 -6.27 -21.72 -21.78
CA LEU A 670 -6.02 -20.53 -20.96
C LEU A 670 -6.83 -19.31 -21.44
N LEU A 671 -6.99 -19.12 -22.76
CA LEU A 671 -7.87 -18.07 -23.29
C LEU A 671 -9.33 -18.27 -22.85
N ARG A 672 -9.82 -19.51 -22.82
CA ARG A 672 -11.17 -19.81 -22.32
C ARG A 672 -11.29 -19.54 -20.83
N ILE A 673 -10.27 -19.85 -20.03
CA ILE A 673 -10.21 -19.53 -18.60
C ILE A 673 -10.24 -18.01 -18.39
N ILE A 674 -9.39 -17.26 -19.11
CA ILE A 674 -9.35 -15.79 -19.05
C ILE A 674 -10.70 -15.21 -19.49
N GLY A 675 -11.27 -15.67 -20.60
CA GLY A 675 -12.58 -15.23 -21.09
C GLY A 675 -13.71 -15.56 -20.11
N TYR A 676 -13.65 -16.72 -19.45
CA TYR A 676 -14.61 -17.11 -18.42
C TYR A 676 -14.52 -16.19 -17.20
N SER A 677 -13.31 -15.88 -16.73
CA SER A 677 -13.10 -14.93 -15.63
C SER A 677 -13.57 -13.51 -15.97
N ASN A 678 -13.26 -13.04 -17.18
CA ASN A 678 -13.64 -11.72 -17.69
C ASN A 678 -15.15 -11.58 -17.94
N SER A 679 -15.91 -12.68 -17.91
CA SER A 679 -17.38 -12.63 -18.00
C SER A 679 -18.05 -11.97 -16.79
N VAL A 680 -17.30 -11.83 -15.69
CA VAL A 680 -17.72 -11.10 -14.49
C VAL A 680 -17.14 -9.69 -14.51
N THR A 681 -15.82 -9.56 -14.57
CA THR A 681 -15.11 -8.27 -14.61
C THR A 681 -13.79 -8.47 -15.35
N VAL A 682 -13.46 -7.52 -16.23
CA VAL A 682 -12.21 -7.54 -17.00
C VAL A 682 -11.04 -7.46 -16.04
N GLY A 683 -10.07 -8.35 -16.19
CA GLY A 683 -8.81 -8.30 -15.42
C GLY A 683 -8.76 -9.24 -14.23
N ILE A 684 -9.87 -9.91 -13.83
CA ILE A 684 -9.90 -10.84 -12.68
C ILE A 684 -8.77 -11.88 -12.76
N PHE A 685 -8.53 -12.45 -13.95
CA PHE A 685 -7.45 -13.41 -14.12
C PHE A 685 -6.08 -12.80 -13.81
N SER A 686 -5.81 -11.60 -14.33
CA SER A 686 -4.53 -10.90 -14.11
C SER A 686 -4.36 -10.50 -12.65
N GLU A 687 -5.42 -9.97 -12.02
CA GLU A 687 -5.43 -9.60 -10.60
C GLU A 687 -5.21 -10.81 -9.68
N THR A 688 -5.77 -11.97 -10.04
CA THR A 688 -5.71 -13.17 -9.20
C THR A 688 -4.46 -14.00 -9.47
N VAL A 689 -4.16 -14.32 -10.73
CA VAL A 689 -3.11 -15.27 -11.13
C VAL A 689 -1.86 -14.56 -11.64
N GLY A 690 -1.95 -13.30 -12.07
CA GLY A 690 -0.85 -12.59 -12.74
C GLY A 690 0.45 -12.54 -11.94
N ASN A 691 0.38 -12.43 -10.60
CA ASN A 691 1.56 -12.43 -9.72
C ASN A 691 2.23 -13.81 -9.59
N PHE A 692 1.60 -14.87 -10.08
CA PHE A 692 2.00 -16.26 -9.89
C PHE A 692 2.41 -16.95 -11.21
N LEU A 693 2.47 -16.21 -12.33
CA LEU A 693 2.89 -16.78 -13.64
C LEU A 693 4.42 -16.89 -13.79
N LEU A 694 5.17 -16.59 -12.73
CA LEU A 694 6.61 -16.72 -12.60
C LEU A 694 7.08 -18.13 -13.00
N GLY A 695 7.92 -18.24 -14.03
CA GLY A 695 8.44 -19.50 -14.53
C GLY A 695 7.40 -20.44 -15.16
N ALA A 696 6.17 -19.97 -15.41
CA ALA A 696 5.10 -20.81 -15.92
C ALA A 696 5.40 -21.37 -17.33
N SER A 697 5.03 -22.63 -17.56
CA SER A 697 5.16 -23.26 -18.88
C SER A 697 3.94 -23.00 -19.75
N LEU A 698 4.02 -21.95 -20.58
CA LEU A 698 2.98 -21.44 -21.48
C LEU A 698 3.40 -21.56 -22.95
N GLU A 699 4.14 -22.61 -23.31
CA GLU A 699 4.60 -22.85 -24.68
C GLU A 699 3.43 -23.08 -25.65
N GLY A 700 3.46 -22.41 -26.80
CA GLY A 700 2.48 -22.61 -27.89
C GLY A 700 1.05 -22.21 -27.57
N VAL A 701 0.80 -21.54 -26.44
CA VAL A 701 -0.55 -21.13 -26.02
C VAL A 701 -1.10 -20.01 -26.91
N TYR A 702 -2.42 -19.97 -27.06
CA TYR A 702 -3.12 -18.91 -27.76
C TYR A 702 -3.66 -17.89 -26.74
N LEU A 703 -3.06 -16.71 -26.70
CA LEU A 703 -3.34 -15.61 -25.78
C LEU A 703 -3.51 -14.27 -26.53
N ALA A 704 -4.05 -14.30 -27.76
CA ALA A 704 -4.26 -13.09 -28.53
C ALA A 704 -5.28 -12.16 -27.83
N GLY A 705 -4.93 -10.88 -27.66
CA GLY A 705 -5.79 -9.85 -27.09
C GLY A 705 -6.06 -9.94 -25.59
N VAL A 706 -5.34 -10.78 -24.84
CA VAL A 706 -5.57 -10.93 -23.39
C VAL A 706 -5.05 -9.75 -22.58
N HIS A 707 -5.62 -9.54 -21.38
CA HIS A 707 -5.16 -8.54 -20.42
C HIS A 707 -4.27 -9.20 -19.36
N LEU A 708 -2.98 -8.86 -19.38
CA LEU A 708 -1.92 -9.33 -18.48
C LEU A 708 -0.99 -8.16 -18.07
N ALA A 709 -1.54 -6.95 -17.97
CA ALA A 709 -0.79 -5.77 -17.53
C ALA A 709 -0.28 -5.98 -16.09
N GLY A 710 0.98 -5.64 -15.85
CA GLY A 710 1.65 -5.83 -14.56
C GLY A 710 1.88 -7.28 -14.14
N ALA A 711 1.60 -8.27 -15.00
CA ALA A 711 1.77 -9.68 -14.65
C ALA A 711 3.25 -10.05 -14.44
N SER A 712 3.51 -10.96 -13.50
CA SER A 712 4.83 -11.54 -13.25
C SER A 712 5.01 -12.79 -14.10
N LEU A 713 5.71 -12.63 -15.23
CA LEU A 713 6.03 -13.64 -16.24
C LEU A 713 7.55 -13.85 -16.35
N ASP A 714 8.32 -13.46 -15.33
CA ASP A 714 9.76 -13.67 -15.35
C ASP A 714 10.07 -15.17 -15.51
N ARG A 715 11.11 -15.51 -16.27
CA ARG A 715 11.52 -16.89 -16.60
C ARG A 715 10.42 -17.77 -17.21
N ALA A 716 9.25 -17.23 -17.56
CA ALA A 716 8.15 -18.01 -18.12
C ALA A 716 8.54 -18.53 -19.51
N ASN A 717 8.11 -19.75 -19.83
CA ASN A 717 8.27 -20.28 -21.18
C ASN A 717 7.04 -19.93 -22.01
N LEU A 718 7.14 -18.89 -22.82
CA LEU A 718 6.14 -18.40 -23.78
C LEU A 718 6.58 -18.67 -25.23
N SER A 719 7.52 -19.59 -25.46
CA SER A 719 7.99 -19.87 -26.82
C SER A 719 6.84 -20.35 -27.70
N GLN A 720 6.82 -19.89 -28.96
CA GLN A 720 5.76 -20.13 -29.94
C GLN A 720 4.34 -19.68 -29.51
N ALA A 721 4.19 -18.95 -28.39
CA ALA A 721 2.90 -18.46 -27.95
C ALA A 721 2.35 -17.40 -28.92
N ASN A 722 1.03 -17.36 -29.08
CA ASN A 722 0.36 -16.30 -29.83
C ASN A 722 -0.17 -15.25 -28.87
N LEU A 723 0.56 -14.15 -28.73
CA LEU A 723 0.27 -12.97 -27.90
C LEU A 723 -0.14 -11.76 -28.74
N LYS A 724 -0.62 -11.97 -29.97
CA LYS A 724 -1.00 -10.90 -30.89
C LYS A 724 -1.99 -9.94 -30.22
N GLY A 725 -1.64 -8.66 -30.16
CA GLY A 725 -2.48 -7.62 -29.56
C GLY A 725 -2.72 -7.76 -28.06
N ALA A 726 -1.95 -8.58 -27.33
CA ALA A 726 -2.08 -8.71 -25.88
C ALA A 726 -1.68 -7.40 -25.16
N TYR A 727 -2.31 -7.15 -24.01
CA TYR A 727 -1.98 -6.02 -23.12
C TYR A 727 -1.05 -6.52 -22.02
N LEU A 728 0.23 -6.20 -22.14
CA LEU A 728 1.37 -6.59 -21.28
C LEU A 728 2.12 -5.35 -20.76
N SER A 729 1.48 -4.18 -20.71
CA SER A 729 2.10 -2.97 -20.16
C SER A 729 2.53 -3.21 -18.71
N GLU A 730 3.72 -2.73 -18.35
CA GLU A 730 4.34 -2.91 -17.02
C GLU A 730 4.54 -4.38 -16.60
N ALA A 731 4.37 -5.36 -17.50
CA ALA A 731 4.60 -6.77 -17.17
C ALA A 731 6.10 -7.04 -16.93
N ASN A 732 6.40 -7.94 -15.99
CA ASN A 732 7.75 -8.46 -15.79
C ASN A 732 7.93 -9.72 -16.61
N LEU A 733 8.76 -9.68 -17.65
CA LEU A 733 9.15 -10.73 -18.58
C LEU A 733 10.67 -10.97 -18.54
N GLU A 734 11.35 -10.59 -17.45
CA GLU A 734 12.79 -10.80 -17.32
C GLU A 734 13.15 -12.29 -17.46
N LEU A 735 14.19 -12.60 -18.23
CA LEU A 735 14.62 -13.97 -18.52
C LEU A 735 13.54 -14.87 -19.15
N ALA A 736 12.40 -14.32 -19.61
CA ALA A 736 11.34 -15.11 -20.22
C ALA A 736 11.81 -15.67 -21.59
N ASN A 737 11.36 -16.88 -21.91
CA ASN A 737 11.56 -17.46 -23.24
C ASN A 737 10.36 -17.14 -24.12
N LEU A 738 10.52 -16.19 -25.03
CA LEU A 738 9.55 -15.73 -26.04
C LEU A 738 9.97 -16.12 -27.46
N LYS A 739 10.87 -17.09 -27.61
CA LYS A 739 11.38 -17.53 -28.90
C LYS A 739 10.25 -17.91 -29.86
N SER A 740 10.28 -17.34 -31.05
CA SER A 740 9.27 -17.51 -32.10
C SER A 740 7.82 -17.16 -31.66
N ALA A 741 7.64 -16.38 -30.59
CA ALA A 741 6.32 -15.92 -30.16
C ALA A 741 5.76 -14.87 -31.14
N ASN A 742 4.44 -14.82 -31.28
CA ASN A 742 3.76 -13.78 -32.04
C ASN A 742 3.24 -12.69 -31.10
N LEU A 743 3.95 -11.58 -31.02
CA LEU A 743 3.63 -10.37 -30.23
C LEU A 743 3.16 -9.21 -31.12
N SER A 744 2.77 -9.47 -32.38
CA SER A 744 2.38 -8.40 -33.31
C SER A 744 1.26 -7.53 -32.73
N GLY A 745 1.47 -6.21 -32.73
CA GLY A 745 0.54 -5.23 -32.16
C GLY A 745 0.30 -5.32 -30.65
N ALA A 746 1.08 -6.11 -29.90
CA ALA A 746 0.95 -6.18 -28.45
C ALA A 746 1.38 -4.85 -27.79
N ASN A 747 0.78 -4.54 -26.64
CA ASN A 747 1.22 -3.42 -25.81
C ASN A 747 2.13 -3.92 -24.68
N LEU A 748 3.42 -3.62 -24.77
CA LEU A 748 4.49 -3.92 -23.81
C LEU A 748 5.12 -2.62 -23.26
N SER A 749 4.40 -1.49 -23.30
CA SER A 749 4.91 -0.23 -22.78
C SER A 749 5.34 -0.36 -21.31
N GLU A 750 6.52 0.14 -20.97
CA GLU A 750 7.09 0.07 -19.61
C GLU A 750 7.29 -1.36 -19.06
N ALA A 751 7.23 -2.41 -19.90
CA ALA A 751 7.52 -3.79 -19.49
C ALA A 751 9.03 -4.04 -19.26
N SER A 752 9.37 -4.97 -18.38
CA SER A 752 10.74 -5.44 -18.20
C SER A 752 10.96 -6.74 -18.97
N LEU A 753 11.80 -6.73 -20.00
CA LEU A 753 12.21 -7.87 -20.82
C LEU A 753 13.73 -8.10 -20.73
N ALA A 754 14.38 -7.68 -19.64
CA ALA A 754 15.83 -7.84 -19.50
C ALA A 754 16.21 -9.32 -19.60
N PHE A 755 17.23 -9.64 -20.39
CA PHE A 755 17.69 -11.01 -20.67
C PHE A 755 16.65 -11.96 -21.29
N ALA A 756 15.51 -11.46 -21.79
CA ALA A 756 14.51 -12.30 -22.44
C ALA A 756 15.02 -12.87 -23.78
N ASP A 757 14.64 -14.10 -24.11
CA ASP A 757 14.90 -14.72 -25.41
C ASP A 757 13.72 -14.43 -26.35
N LEU A 758 13.91 -13.54 -27.32
CA LEU A 758 12.98 -13.14 -28.36
C LEU A 758 13.49 -13.56 -29.75
N GLU A 759 14.36 -14.57 -29.85
CA GLU A 759 14.88 -15.05 -31.13
C GLU A 759 13.71 -15.45 -32.06
N ASP A 760 13.74 -15.01 -33.32
CA ASP A 760 12.68 -15.23 -34.32
C ASP A 760 11.27 -14.72 -33.91
N ALA A 761 11.13 -13.89 -32.87
CA ALA A 761 9.82 -13.39 -32.44
C ALA A 761 9.23 -12.37 -33.43
N ASN A 762 7.90 -12.33 -33.54
CA ASN A 762 7.20 -11.34 -34.35
C ASN A 762 6.63 -10.22 -33.46
N LEU A 763 7.27 -9.06 -33.47
CA LEU A 763 6.93 -7.84 -32.72
C LEU A 763 6.38 -6.73 -33.63
N GLN A 764 5.96 -7.07 -34.86
CA GLN A 764 5.48 -6.08 -35.83
C GLN A 764 4.40 -5.17 -35.24
N GLY A 765 4.63 -3.86 -35.25
CA GLY A 765 3.71 -2.84 -34.74
C GLY A 765 3.45 -2.90 -33.22
N ALA A 766 4.24 -3.65 -32.46
CA ALA A 766 4.11 -3.69 -31.00
C ALA A 766 4.53 -2.36 -30.37
N ASN A 767 3.97 -2.05 -29.21
CA ASN A 767 4.36 -0.90 -28.40
C ASN A 767 5.31 -1.36 -27.29
N LEU A 768 6.57 -0.94 -27.35
CA LEU A 768 7.63 -1.17 -26.35
C LEU A 768 8.18 0.17 -25.82
N SER A 769 7.44 1.28 -25.93
CA SER A 769 7.91 2.58 -25.43
C SER A 769 8.28 2.45 -23.95
N LYS A 770 9.47 2.96 -23.59
CA LYS A 770 10.08 2.90 -22.25
C LYS A 770 10.27 1.49 -21.67
N ALA A 771 10.15 0.43 -22.47
CA ALA A 771 10.42 -0.93 -22.00
C ALA A 771 11.94 -1.12 -21.76
N SER A 772 12.27 -2.08 -20.89
CA SER A 772 13.65 -2.51 -20.65
C SER A 772 13.93 -3.81 -21.38
N LEU A 773 14.75 -3.79 -22.42
CA LEU A 773 15.23 -4.96 -23.20
C LEU A 773 16.74 -5.18 -23.00
N VAL A 774 17.29 -4.76 -21.86
CA VAL A 774 18.73 -4.85 -21.60
C VAL A 774 19.19 -6.32 -21.67
N TYR A 775 20.22 -6.60 -22.46
CA TYR A 775 20.72 -7.96 -22.74
C TYR A 775 19.70 -8.93 -23.38
N ALA A 776 18.56 -8.46 -23.89
CA ALA A 776 17.60 -9.35 -24.56
C ALA A 776 18.17 -9.91 -25.88
N ASP A 777 17.79 -11.14 -26.23
CA ASP A 777 18.12 -11.75 -27.52
C ASP A 777 16.98 -11.54 -28.53
N LEU A 778 17.16 -10.61 -29.46
CA LEU A 778 16.21 -10.25 -30.52
C LEU A 778 16.71 -10.71 -31.91
N LYS A 779 17.61 -11.70 -31.94
CA LYS A 779 18.18 -12.20 -33.18
C LYS A 779 17.08 -12.69 -34.13
N ASP A 780 17.18 -12.28 -35.39
CA ASP A 780 16.24 -12.63 -36.46
C ASP A 780 14.77 -12.19 -36.17
N ALA A 781 14.52 -11.34 -35.16
CA ALA A 781 13.17 -10.89 -34.80
C ALA A 781 12.59 -9.90 -35.83
N ASN A 782 11.27 -9.94 -36.02
CA ASN A 782 10.55 -8.98 -36.84
C ASN A 782 10.01 -7.82 -35.98
N LEU A 783 10.67 -6.68 -36.04
CA LEU A 783 10.37 -5.44 -35.31
C LEU A 783 9.81 -4.35 -36.25
N GLN A 784 9.27 -4.71 -37.42
CA GLN A 784 8.76 -3.74 -38.38
C GLN A 784 7.68 -2.84 -37.76
N GLY A 785 7.85 -1.52 -37.83
CA GLY A 785 6.91 -0.53 -37.30
C GLY A 785 6.75 -0.55 -35.79
N VAL A 786 7.68 -1.14 -35.04
CA VAL A 786 7.63 -1.19 -33.57
C VAL A 786 7.83 0.21 -32.95
N TYR A 787 7.17 0.48 -31.83
CA TYR A 787 7.38 1.69 -31.04
C TYR A 787 8.35 1.40 -29.88
N LEU A 788 9.50 2.05 -29.85
CA LEU A 788 10.59 1.86 -28.89
C LEU A 788 11.06 3.21 -28.30
N GLU A 789 10.20 4.22 -28.29
CA GLU A 789 10.56 5.55 -27.78
C GLU A 789 11.00 5.47 -26.32
N ASP A 790 12.15 6.06 -26.01
CA ASP A 790 12.79 6.05 -24.69
C ASP A 790 13.03 4.64 -24.10
N ALA A 791 13.00 3.58 -24.91
CA ALA A 791 13.26 2.21 -24.46
C ALA A 791 14.76 1.97 -24.18
N SER A 792 15.06 1.09 -23.22
CA SER A 792 16.43 0.67 -22.93
C SER A 792 16.73 -0.65 -23.61
N ILE A 793 17.52 -0.65 -24.67
CA ILE A 793 17.87 -1.82 -25.50
C ILE A 793 19.39 -2.07 -25.44
N SER A 794 20.01 -1.70 -24.33
CA SER A 794 21.47 -1.74 -24.18
C SER A 794 21.97 -3.19 -24.12
N GLU A 795 23.10 -3.44 -24.78
CA GLU A 795 23.75 -4.76 -24.86
C GLU A 795 22.84 -5.88 -25.43
N ALA A 796 21.72 -5.53 -26.05
CA ALA A 796 20.80 -6.48 -26.66
C ALA A 796 21.36 -7.04 -27.98
N ASN A 797 20.98 -8.26 -28.32
CA ASN A 797 21.37 -8.90 -29.58
C ASN A 797 20.28 -8.73 -30.64
N LEU A 798 20.43 -7.77 -31.55
CA LEU A 798 19.52 -7.48 -32.68
C LEU A 798 20.06 -8.02 -34.01
N LEU A 799 20.92 -9.05 -33.98
CA LEU A 799 21.57 -9.62 -35.17
C LEU A 799 20.50 -10.01 -36.22
N ARG A 800 20.59 -9.40 -37.41
CA ARG A 800 19.65 -9.61 -38.54
C ARG A 800 18.17 -9.32 -38.24
N ALA A 801 17.87 -8.54 -37.20
CA ALA A 801 16.50 -8.13 -36.91
C ALA A 801 15.96 -7.17 -38.00
N ASN A 802 14.64 -7.21 -38.23
CA ASN A 802 13.96 -6.27 -39.14
C ASN A 802 13.34 -5.11 -38.35
N LEU A 803 13.97 -3.93 -38.37
CA LEU A 803 13.51 -2.70 -37.72
C LEU A 803 12.95 -1.68 -38.73
N GLU A 804 12.50 -2.13 -39.91
CA GLU A 804 11.91 -1.25 -40.93
C GLU A 804 10.74 -0.43 -40.35
N GLY A 805 10.79 0.90 -40.47
CA GLY A 805 9.78 1.82 -39.96
C GLY A 805 9.68 1.91 -38.43
N ALA A 806 10.64 1.36 -37.68
CA ALA A 806 10.63 1.39 -36.22
C ALA A 806 10.84 2.82 -35.67
N ASN A 807 10.16 3.16 -34.56
CA ASN A 807 10.41 4.39 -33.82
C ASN A 807 11.30 4.15 -32.60
N LEU A 808 12.58 4.48 -32.71
CA LEU A 808 13.64 4.37 -31.69
C LEU A 808 14.03 5.74 -31.12
N GLN A 809 13.17 6.76 -31.22
CA GLN A 809 13.46 8.10 -30.71
C GLN A 809 13.86 8.05 -29.23
N GLY A 810 15.04 8.60 -28.88
CA GLY A 810 15.55 8.62 -27.51
C GLY A 810 15.96 7.25 -26.93
N ALA A 811 15.88 6.17 -27.71
CA ALA A 811 16.18 4.83 -27.22
C ALA A 811 17.67 4.66 -26.87
N ASN A 812 17.96 3.84 -25.87
CA ASN A 812 19.32 3.53 -25.43
C ASN A 812 19.79 2.16 -25.96
N LEU A 813 20.53 2.18 -27.07
CA LEU A 813 21.11 1.01 -27.77
C LEU A 813 22.62 0.84 -27.46
N GLN A 814 23.12 1.39 -26.35
CA GLN A 814 24.54 1.28 -25.99
C GLN A 814 25.02 -0.18 -26.01
N GLY A 815 26.10 -0.47 -26.72
CA GLY A 815 26.69 -1.81 -26.84
C GLY A 815 25.85 -2.84 -27.63
N ALA A 816 24.66 -2.49 -28.12
CA ALA A 816 23.77 -3.42 -28.80
C ALA A 816 24.37 -3.96 -30.11
N ASN A 817 24.05 -5.20 -30.46
CA ASN A 817 24.50 -5.82 -31.71
C ASN A 817 23.40 -5.77 -32.78
N LEU A 818 23.46 -4.79 -33.67
CA LEU A 818 22.56 -4.61 -34.82
C LEU A 818 23.16 -5.16 -36.13
N SER A 819 24.19 -6.00 -36.08
CA SER A 819 24.90 -6.43 -37.29
C SER A 819 23.94 -7.11 -38.28
N GLY A 820 23.92 -6.65 -39.53
CA GLY A 820 23.01 -7.16 -40.57
C GLY A 820 21.52 -6.86 -40.38
N ALA A 821 21.14 -6.01 -39.41
CA ALA A 821 19.76 -5.56 -39.24
C ALA A 821 19.32 -4.63 -40.39
N SER A 822 18.01 -4.56 -40.63
CA SER A 822 17.39 -3.57 -41.53
C SER A 822 16.79 -2.43 -40.72
N LEU A 823 17.18 -1.19 -40.98
CA LEU A 823 16.68 0.03 -40.35
C LEU A 823 16.07 0.99 -41.38
N GLU A 824 15.54 0.46 -42.47
CA GLU A 824 14.87 1.24 -43.52
C GLU A 824 13.69 2.05 -42.94
N ASP A 825 13.56 3.33 -43.29
CA ASP A 825 12.53 4.25 -42.78
C ASP A 825 12.46 4.38 -41.23
N ALA A 826 13.49 3.96 -40.48
CA ALA A 826 13.47 4.01 -39.02
C ALA A 826 13.75 5.43 -38.47
N ASN A 827 13.14 5.76 -37.33
CA ASN A 827 13.43 7.00 -36.60
C ASN A 827 14.32 6.71 -35.39
N LEU A 828 15.55 7.20 -35.40
CA LEU A 828 16.55 7.06 -34.34
C LEU A 828 16.96 8.43 -33.76
N GLN A 829 16.11 9.45 -33.88
CA GLN A 829 16.40 10.80 -33.38
C GLN A 829 16.78 10.76 -31.89
N GLY A 830 17.95 11.30 -31.55
CA GLY A 830 18.48 11.34 -30.19
C GLY A 830 18.82 9.98 -29.57
N ALA A 831 18.82 8.89 -30.34
CA ALA A 831 19.14 7.57 -29.83
C ALA A 831 20.61 7.44 -29.42
N ASN A 832 20.89 6.66 -28.37
CA ASN A 832 22.25 6.38 -27.92
C ASN A 832 22.75 5.03 -28.46
N LEU A 833 23.67 5.06 -29.42
CA LEU A 833 24.32 3.89 -30.02
C LEU A 833 25.81 3.77 -29.63
N GLU A 834 26.22 4.32 -28.48
CA GLU A 834 27.62 4.26 -28.04
C GLU A 834 28.12 2.81 -27.97
N GLY A 835 29.22 2.51 -28.65
CA GLY A 835 29.81 1.17 -28.70
C GLY A 835 28.98 0.09 -29.40
N ALA A 836 27.89 0.44 -30.08
CA ALA A 836 27.04 -0.53 -30.77
C ALA A 836 27.73 -1.18 -31.99
N TYR A 837 27.33 -2.40 -32.35
CA TYR A 837 27.82 -3.13 -33.52
C TYR A 837 26.79 -3.07 -34.65
N LEU A 838 27.06 -2.27 -35.68
CA LEU A 838 26.21 -2.05 -36.85
C LEU A 838 26.80 -2.64 -38.13
N GLY A 839 27.67 -3.66 -38.02
CA GLY A 839 28.35 -4.21 -39.19
C GLY A 839 27.36 -4.74 -40.23
N ARG A 840 27.43 -4.24 -41.48
CA ARG A 840 26.52 -4.60 -42.59
C ARG A 840 25.03 -4.27 -42.35
N THR A 841 24.73 -3.35 -41.44
CA THR A 841 23.37 -2.83 -41.27
C THR A 841 22.96 -1.98 -42.48
N SER A 842 21.70 -2.07 -42.90
CA SER A 842 21.15 -1.25 -43.98
C SER A 842 20.29 -0.12 -43.41
N PHE A 843 20.64 1.11 -43.76
CA PHE A 843 19.85 2.31 -43.56
C PHE A 843 19.52 2.85 -44.95
N ASP A 844 18.39 2.43 -45.48
CA ASP A 844 17.88 2.90 -46.76
C ASP A 844 16.62 3.73 -46.53
N ASN A 845 16.40 4.73 -47.38
CA ASN A 845 15.19 5.59 -47.39
C ASN A 845 14.91 6.36 -46.08
N GLU A 846 15.09 7.68 -46.13
CA GLU A 846 14.55 8.66 -45.15
C GLU A 846 14.71 8.29 -43.66
N VAL A 847 15.88 7.76 -43.26
CA VAL A 847 16.19 7.44 -41.85
C VAL A 847 16.52 8.72 -41.08
N TYR A 848 15.87 8.92 -39.93
CA TYR A 848 16.08 10.07 -39.03
C TYR A 848 17.12 9.74 -37.96
N LEU A 849 18.27 10.38 -37.99
CA LEU A 849 19.41 10.13 -37.09
C LEU A 849 19.88 11.41 -36.38
N GLU A 850 19.05 12.45 -36.36
CA GLU A 850 19.42 13.74 -35.80
C GLU A 850 19.74 13.61 -34.31
N GLY A 851 20.93 14.09 -33.91
CA GLY A 851 21.43 14.00 -32.54
C GLY A 851 21.77 12.59 -32.04
N ALA A 852 21.77 11.57 -32.90
CA ALA A 852 22.12 10.21 -32.51
C ALA A 852 23.60 10.09 -32.10
N ASN A 853 23.88 9.28 -31.07
CA ASN A 853 25.23 9.10 -30.53
C ASN A 853 25.86 7.77 -30.99
N PHE A 854 26.76 7.81 -31.96
CA PHE A 854 27.53 6.67 -32.47
C PHE A 854 28.95 6.56 -31.91
N LYS A 855 29.24 7.21 -30.77
CA LYS A 855 30.60 7.23 -30.21
C LYS A 855 31.15 5.82 -30.03
N GLY A 856 32.32 5.53 -30.58
CA GLY A 856 32.98 4.21 -30.49
C GLY A 856 32.22 3.06 -31.16
N ALA A 857 31.16 3.32 -31.92
CA ALA A 857 30.37 2.28 -32.58
C ALA A 857 31.12 1.67 -33.77
N ASN A 858 30.80 0.42 -34.12
CA ASN A 858 31.32 -0.28 -35.28
C ASN A 858 30.30 -0.27 -36.42
N LEU A 859 30.51 0.57 -37.43
CA LEU A 859 29.69 0.73 -38.63
C LEU A 859 30.37 0.14 -39.87
N THR A 860 31.18 -0.90 -39.71
CA THR A 860 31.87 -1.54 -40.85
C THR A 860 30.88 -2.01 -41.92
N LYS A 861 31.10 -1.58 -43.17
CA LYS A 861 30.27 -1.95 -44.33
C LYS A 861 28.79 -1.62 -44.18
N VAL A 862 28.46 -0.59 -43.41
CA VAL A 862 27.10 -0.04 -43.32
C VAL A 862 26.73 0.63 -44.65
N THR A 863 25.47 0.50 -45.06
CA THR A 863 24.89 1.30 -46.15
C THR A 863 23.99 2.37 -45.54
N LEU A 864 24.25 3.63 -45.86
CA LEU A 864 23.47 4.80 -45.45
C LEU A 864 23.05 5.56 -46.71
N SER A 865 21.78 5.46 -47.10
CA SER A 865 21.23 6.19 -48.24
C SER A 865 20.06 7.08 -47.84
N GLY A 866 20.19 8.40 -48.04
CA GLY A 866 19.12 9.35 -47.74
C GLY A 866 18.88 9.65 -46.25
N ALA A 867 19.89 9.45 -45.38
CA ALA A 867 19.75 9.64 -43.94
C ALA A 867 19.98 11.10 -43.48
N TYR A 868 19.25 11.52 -42.44
CA TYR A 868 19.37 12.82 -41.78
C TYR A 868 20.29 12.73 -40.56
N LEU A 869 21.51 13.26 -40.63
CA LEU A 869 22.55 13.09 -39.62
C LEU A 869 22.88 14.38 -38.85
N GLU A 870 21.97 15.35 -38.82
CA GLU A 870 22.23 16.65 -38.18
C GLU A 870 22.58 16.46 -36.70
N GLY A 871 23.74 16.96 -36.26
CA GLY A 871 24.19 16.86 -34.87
C GLY A 871 24.61 15.45 -34.41
N ALA A 872 24.69 14.46 -35.30
CA ALA A 872 25.08 13.09 -34.95
C ALA A 872 26.55 12.99 -34.49
N ASN A 873 26.85 12.13 -33.52
CA ASN A 873 28.19 12.00 -32.93
C ASN A 873 28.87 10.69 -33.33
N PHE A 874 29.86 10.74 -34.21
CA PHE A 874 30.67 9.60 -34.67
C PHE A 874 32.07 9.54 -34.04
N THR A 875 32.30 10.22 -32.91
CA THR A 875 33.61 10.24 -32.24
C THR A 875 34.15 8.82 -32.02
N ARG A 876 35.36 8.51 -32.52
CA ARG A 876 36.00 7.17 -32.44
C ARG A 876 35.22 6.02 -33.08
N ALA A 877 34.24 6.31 -33.94
CA ALA A 877 33.49 5.27 -34.64
C ALA A 877 34.32 4.61 -35.75
N ASN A 878 34.11 3.32 -35.99
CA ASN A 878 34.71 2.59 -37.11
C ASN A 878 33.74 2.56 -38.31
N LEU A 879 34.06 3.29 -39.37
CA LEU A 879 33.29 3.44 -40.60
C LEU A 879 33.95 2.71 -41.79
N GLU A 880 34.80 1.70 -41.54
CA GLU A 880 35.54 1.01 -42.61
C GLU A 880 34.60 0.38 -43.65
N GLY A 881 34.79 0.73 -44.92
CA GLY A 881 33.98 0.23 -46.04
C GLY A 881 32.52 0.68 -46.02
N ALA A 882 32.14 1.67 -45.20
CA ALA A 882 30.79 2.21 -45.16
C ALA A 882 30.44 2.98 -46.44
N CYS A 883 29.20 2.88 -46.91
CA CYS A 883 28.70 3.54 -48.10
C CYS A 883 27.66 4.59 -47.71
N PHE A 884 27.96 5.86 -47.98
CA PHE A 884 27.07 6.98 -47.71
C PHE A 884 26.65 7.67 -49.01
N LEU A 885 25.34 7.73 -49.25
CA LEU A 885 24.73 8.33 -50.43
C LEU A 885 23.69 9.37 -50.02
N ARG A 886 23.84 10.61 -50.48
CA ARG A 886 22.86 11.71 -50.31
C ARG A 886 22.45 11.96 -48.85
N PHE A 887 23.37 12.46 -48.04
CA PHE A 887 23.18 12.66 -46.60
C PHE A 887 23.65 14.05 -46.16
N ASP A 888 23.07 14.56 -45.06
CA ASP A 888 23.38 15.86 -44.47
C ASP A 888 24.19 15.69 -43.18
N LEU A 889 25.44 16.16 -43.17
CA LEU A 889 26.36 16.09 -42.02
C LEU A 889 26.40 17.38 -41.20
N SER A 890 25.42 18.27 -41.34
CA SER A 890 25.45 19.53 -40.62
C SER A 890 25.57 19.30 -39.11
N GLU A 891 26.55 19.93 -38.46
CA GLU A 891 26.82 19.82 -37.01
C GLU A 891 27.23 18.41 -36.52
N ALA A 892 27.53 17.46 -37.42
CA ALA A 892 28.02 16.14 -37.02
C ALA A 892 29.46 16.19 -36.47
N LYS A 893 29.77 15.33 -35.50
CA LYS A 893 31.10 15.20 -34.88
C LYS A 893 31.81 13.94 -35.38
N LEU A 894 33.05 14.05 -35.87
CA LEU A 894 33.81 12.95 -36.47
C LEU A 894 35.20 12.72 -35.84
N ASP A 895 35.44 13.29 -34.65
CA ASP A 895 36.75 13.25 -33.97
C ASP A 895 37.27 11.81 -33.81
N GLU A 896 38.50 11.56 -34.25
CA GLU A 896 39.15 10.23 -34.23
C GLU A 896 38.37 9.09 -34.94
N ALA A 897 37.43 9.38 -35.85
CA ALA A 897 36.70 8.33 -36.60
C ALA A 897 37.58 7.63 -37.66
N TYR A 898 37.41 6.31 -37.83
CA TYR A 898 38.16 5.51 -38.80
C TYR A 898 37.37 5.31 -40.10
N LEU A 899 37.83 5.90 -41.21
CA LEU A 899 37.09 6.01 -42.49
C LEU A 899 37.71 5.22 -43.66
N ASP A 900 38.51 4.19 -43.39
CA ASP A 900 39.22 3.46 -44.45
C ASP A 900 38.25 2.77 -45.43
N GLU A 901 38.53 2.84 -46.73
CA GLU A 901 37.66 2.32 -47.80
C GLU A 901 36.19 2.84 -47.80
N ALA A 902 35.86 3.91 -47.07
CA ALA A 902 34.50 4.48 -47.06
C ALA A 902 34.17 5.19 -48.38
N TYR A 903 32.94 5.00 -48.89
CA TYR A 903 32.42 5.65 -50.09
C TYR A 903 31.44 6.75 -49.71
N LEU A 904 31.72 8.00 -50.11
CA LEU A 904 30.86 9.17 -49.80
C LEU A 904 30.43 9.88 -51.10
N GLU A 905 29.13 9.99 -51.37
CA GLU A 905 28.59 10.69 -52.54
C GLU A 905 27.38 11.59 -52.19
N GLY A 906 27.37 12.82 -52.71
CA GLY A 906 26.21 13.74 -52.59
C GLY A 906 26.04 14.43 -51.23
N ILE A 907 27.15 14.83 -50.59
CA ILE A 907 27.19 15.37 -49.22
C ILE A 907 26.77 16.86 -49.16
N ASN A 908 25.88 17.20 -48.22
CA ASN A 908 25.67 18.58 -47.78
C ASN A 908 26.47 18.84 -46.48
N ILE A 909 27.35 19.85 -46.48
CA ILE A 909 28.27 20.14 -45.37
C ILE A 909 28.09 21.59 -44.94
N LYS A 910 27.55 21.82 -43.73
CA LYS A 910 27.61 23.10 -43.02
C LYS A 910 28.14 22.84 -41.61
N SER A 911 29.33 23.35 -41.31
CA SER A 911 30.05 23.18 -40.02
C SER A 911 30.20 21.73 -39.55
N ILE A 912 31.34 21.11 -39.90
CA ILE A 912 31.82 19.84 -39.30
C ILE A 912 33.01 20.19 -38.41
N ASP A 913 33.04 19.62 -37.19
CA ASP A 913 34.20 19.65 -36.30
C ASP A 913 35.12 18.47 -36.65
N LEU A 914 36.38 18.76 -36.99
CA LEU A 914 37.39 17.79 -37.44
C LEU A 914 38.69 18.08 -36.69
N ASP A 915 38.81 17.60 -35.44
CA ASP A 915 40.06 17.63 -34.68
C ASP A 915 40.70 16.23 -34.53
#